data_AF-A0A1G7V020-F1
#
_entry.id   AF-A0A1G7V020-F1
#
_cell.length_a   1.000
_cell.length_b   1.000
_cell.length_c   1.000
_cell.angle_alpha   90.00
_cell.angle_beta   90.00
_cell.angle_gamma   90.00
#
_symmetry.space_group_name_H-M   'P 1'
#
loop_
_entity.id
_entity.type
_entity.pdbx_description
1 polymer ?
#
loop_
_entity_poly.entity_id
_entity_poly.type
_entity_poly.pdbx_seq_one_letter_code
_entity_poly.pdbx_strand_id
1 'polypeptide(L)'
;MIKLFVPGRLCLFGEHTDWAGHYRTMNADIEPGAAIVTGIEQGIYAEVEKSSMFEVKCSFLNESGENADFSCRMDEQELKRVARSKNFFCYCAGVASYMLEWYKVGGVSINITDMTLPMKSGLSSSAAICVLVARAFNLLYNLNLNTMGEMNIAYVGELRTSSRCGRLDQACAFGVKPSLMKFDGDEIEVQTLNVKKPLYWVFADLCGKKNTIKILADLNKAYPFASNEREQKLHDALGRHNQDIINRAIKFMAEGEIERLGMLMTETEKVFDEQVAPLCPEELRAPKLKAVLADEHIKALTYGGKGVGSHGDGSVQFLAKDADCQQQLVDYLKAEGMPAYSLTINPVHTVRKAIIPVAGFGTRLYPATRCQKKDFFPIPCPDGMVRPVILILLEELVQSGIEEICLVLGSEEERQLYTDFFERPLTQEHLSKLNAECQEYENRILDIGKRLRYVYQTEKRGFGHAVYQAAHFAGNEPVLLMLGDTLSRSTSNKPCALQLIEAYERYNRLILGLYPVPVSTVSHFGIMSGVWEDKDERIMHVHAFVEKPKASYAEEFLGVKNKQGDKEYCSVFGQYILTPEVFAQLEADIAAADAEGDMTKEIGLTEALEAVRKRSGMIGFRLKGLRYDMGNQGALINTITEFSQKTIEDNGKKA
;
A
#
# COMPACT_ATOMS: atom_id res chain seq x y z
N MET A 1 -19.02 19.76 -1.64
CA MET A 1 -17.78 20.01 -2.36
C MET A 1 -16.71 19.05 -1.85
N ILE A 2 -16.06 18.29 -2.71
CA ILE A 2 -15.04 17.29 -2.40
C ILE A 2 -13.73 17.72 -3.07
N LYS A 3 -12.60 17.64 -2.35
CA LYS A 3 -11.27 17.89 -2.92
C LYS A 3 -10.67 16.59 -3.43
N LEU A 4 -10.16 16.61 -4.66
CA LEU A 4 -9.56 15.47 -5.33
C LEU A 4 -8.15 15.80 -5.80
N PHE A 5 -7.30 14.78 -5.77
CA PHE A 5 -6.01 14.76 -6.43
C PHE A 5 -5.91 13.49 -7.26
N VAL A 6 -5.42 13.63 -8.50
CA VAL A 6 -5.05 12.50 -9.35
C VAL A 6 -3.61 12.71 -9.82
N PRO A 7 -2.69 11.79 -9.50
CA PRO A 7 -1.30 11.92 -9.92
C PRO A 7 -1.15 11.65 -11.42
N GLY A 8 -0.01 12.03 -11.98
CA GLY A 8 0.47 11.47 -13.24
C GLY A 8 0.98 10.05 -13.05
N ARG A 9 1.54 9.45 -14.10
CA ARG A 9 2.16 8.12 -14.01
C ARG A 9 3.53 8.08 -14.64
N LEU A 10 4.43 7.33 -14.01
CA LEU A 10 5.72 6.94 -14.56
C LEU A 10 5.75 5.42 -14.75
N CYS A 11 6.10 4.98 -15.95
CA CYS A 11 6.42 3.58 -16.19
C CYS A 11 7.88 3.36 -15.79
N LEU A 12 8.11 2.53 -14.77
CA LEU A 12 9.46 2.19 -14.31
C LEU A 12 10.08 1.16 -15.25
N PHE A 13 9.31 0.12 -15.63
CA PHE A 13 9.72 -0.95 -16.54
C PHE A 13 8.51 -1.45 -17.36
N GLY A 14 8.77 -1.89 -18.60
CA GLY A 14 7.78 -2.59 -19.43
C GLY A 14 6.91 -1.68 -20.30
N GLU A 15 7.48 -0.60 -20.83
CA GLU A 15 6.78 0.20 -21.84
C GLU A 15 6.32 -0.63 -23.03
N HIS A 16 5.22 -0.21 -23.65
CA HIS A 16 4.60 -0.81 -24.83
C HIS A 16 3.96 -2.19 -24.65
N THR A 17 4.15 -2.84 -23.51
CA THR A 17 3.67 -4.20 -23.26
C THR A 17 2.14 -4.27 -23.12
N ASP A 18 1.50 -3.14 -22.82
CA ASP A 18 0.06 -3.04 -22.64
C ASP A 18 -0.74 -3.23 -23.93
N TRP A 19 -0.31 -2.59 -25.02
CA TRP A 19 -0.92 -2.83 -26.34
C TRP A 19 -0.38 -4.10 -27.00
N ALA A 20 0.87 -4.51 -26.71
CA ALA A 20 1.42 -5.75 -27.24
C ALA A 20 0.64 -6.97 -26.70
N GLY A 21 0.40 -7.02 -25.39
CA GLY A 21 -0.37 -8.07 -24.74
C GLY A 21 -1.83 -8.14 -25.21
N HIS A 22 -2.40 -7.04 -25.68
CA HIS A 22 -3.77 -7.02 -26.23
C HIS A 22 -3.91 -7.88 -27.50
N TYR A 23 -2.86 -8.01 -28.32
CA TYR A 23 -2.88 -8.84 -29.53
C TYR A 23 -3.00 -10.35 -29.24
N ARG A 24 -2.90 -10.78 -27.97
CA ARG A 24 -3.22 -12.17 -27.57
C ARG A 24 -4.65 -12.59 -27.90
N THR A 25 -5.58 -11.62 -27.96
CA THR A 25 -6.95 -11.85 -28.45
C THR A 25 -6.99 -12.37 -29.89
N MET A 26 -5.94 -12.10 -30.68
CA MET A 26 -5.82 -12.53 -32.08
C MET A 26 -4.79 -13.67 -32.26
N ASN A 27 -3.73 -13.69 -31.44
CA ASN A 27 -2.66 -14.68 -31.51
C ASN A 27 -2.24 -15.13 -30.10
N ALA A 28 -2.65 -16.32 -29.69
CA ALA A 28 -2.39 -16.89 -28.37
C ALA A 28 -0.91 -17.21 -28.09
N ASP A 29 -0.03 -17.16 -29.10
CA ASP A 29 1.41 -17.39 -28.95
C ASP A 29 2.17 -16.13 -28.48
N ILE A 30 1.55 -14.94 -28.55
CA ILE A 30 2.16 -13.69 -28.05
C ILE A 30 2.21 -13.74 -26.53
N GLU A 31 3.33 -13.47 -25.87
CA GLU A 31 3.38 -13.48 -24.40
C GLU A 31 2.50 -12.39 -23.76
N PRO A 32 1.94 -12.61 -22.55
CA PRO A 32 1.23 -11.56 -21.82
C PRO A 32 2.12 -10.35 -21.56
N GLY A 33 1.53 -9.16 -21.63
CA GLY A 33 2.21 -7.91 -21.30
C GLY A 33 2.42 -7.77 -19.79
N ALA A 34 3.50 -7.12 -19.38
CA ALA A 34 3.76 -6.80 -17.97
C ALA A 34 4.54 -5.50 -17.83
N ALA A 35 4.10 -4.64 -16.92
CA ALA A 35 4.74 -3.35 -16.64
C ALA A 35 4.72 -3.02 -15.15
N ILE A 36 5.79 -2.36 -14.68
CA ILE A 36 5.84 -1.76 -13.35
C ILE A 36 5.62 -0.27 -13.50
N VAL A 37 4.56 0.23 -12.88
CA VAL A 37 4.14 1.64 -12.95
C VAL A 37 3.96 2.22 -11.57
N THR A 38 4.11 3.53 -11.44
CA THR A 38 3.80 4.26 -10.20
C THR A 38 3.15 5.59 -10.55
N GLY A 39 2.26 6.07 -9.69
CA GLY A 39 1.90 7.48 -9.70
C GLY A 39 3.11 8.36 -9.37
N ILE A 40 3.07 9.61 -9.79
CA ILE A 40 4.07 10.63 -9.44
C ILE A 40 3.44 11.71 -8.54
N GLU A 41 4.26 12.51 -7.87
CA GLU A 41 3.77 13.57 -6.96
C GLU A 41 3.13 14.74 -7.71
N GLN A 42 3.43 14.90 -8.99
CA GLN A 42 2.79 15.87 -9.87
C GLN A 42 1.44 15.33 -10.37
N GLY A 43 0.42 16.19 -10.43
CA GLY A 43 -0.94 15.75 -10.72
C GLY A 43 -1.90 16.88 -11.00
N ILE A 44 -3.19 16.54 -10.94
CA ILE A 44 -4.32 17.44 -11.14
C ILE A 44 -5.05 17.56 -9.80
N TYR A 45 -5.18 18.77 -9.29
CA TYR A 45 -5.96 19.10 -8.11
C TYR A 45 -7.29 19.69 -8.53
N ALA A 46 -8.39 19.21 -7.94
CA ALA A 46 -9.71 19.72 -8.26
C ALA A 46 -10.67 19.73 -7.08
N GLU A 47 -11.62 20.65 -7.14
CA GLU A 47 -12.79 20.71 -6.28
C GLU A 47 -14.02 20.28 -7.08
N VAL A 48 -14.77 19.31 -6.56
CA VAL A 48 -15.91 18.72 -7.28
C VAL A 48 -17.21 18.79 -6.48
N GLU A 49 -18.30 19.00 -7.18
CA GLU A 49 -19.65 19.01 -6.61
C GLU A 49 -20.71 18.55 -7.62
N LYS A 50 -21.88 18.18 -7.11
CA LYS A 50 -23.02 17.86 -7.97
C LYS A 50 -23.51 19.13 -8.68
N SER A 51 -23.88 18.99 -9.94
CA SER A 51 -24.44 20.07 -10.75
C SER A 51 -25.62 19.55 -11.58
N SER A 52 -26.43 20.48 -12.09
CA SER A 52 -27.45 20.17 -13.10
C SER A 52 -26.86 19.94 -14.49
N MET A 53 -25.62 20.38 -14.70
CA MET A 53 -24.87 20.34 -15.95
C MET A 53 -23.55 19.60 -15.75
N PHE A 54 -22.88 19.21 -16.83
CA PHE A 54 -21.49 18.77 -16.77
C PHE A 54 -20.57 19.94 -17.04
N GLU A 55 -19.78 20.33 -16.05
CA GLU A 55 -18.92 21.51 -16.09
C GLU A 55 -17.47 21.14 -15.72
N VAL A 56 -16.51 21.66 -16.48
CA VAL A 56 -15.09 21.61 -16.17
C VAL A 56 -14.53 23.01 -16.28
N LYS A 57 -14.04 23.57 -15.17
CA LYS A 57 -13.50 24.92 -15.07
C LYS A 57 -12.01 24.85 -14.77
N CYS A 58 -11.23 25.73 -15.40
CA CYS A 58 -9.77 25.76 -15.21
C CYS A 58 -9.28 27.20 -15.05
N SER A 59 -8.94 27.60 -13.82
CA SER A 59 -8.69 28.99 -13.46
C SER A 59 -7.39 29.59 -14.04
N PHE A 60 -6.39 28.76 -14.38
CA PHE A 60 -5.03 29.20 -14.73
C PHE A 60 -4.64 29.07 -16.22
N LEU A 61 -5.45 28.46 -17.09
CA LEU A 61 -5.18 28.38 -18.54
C LEU A 61 -5.48 29.69 -19.31
N ASN A 62 -5.91 30.73 -18.59
CA ASN A 62 -6.42 31.99 -19.12
C ASN A 62 -5.38 32.88 -19.85
N GLU A 63 -4.08 32.57 -19.79
CA GLU A 63 -3.05 33.38 -20.46
C GLU A 63 -2.94 33.13 -21.98
N SER A 64 -3.65 32.13 -22.54
CA SER A 64 -3.55 31.75 -23.98
C SER A 64 -4.77 32.06 -24.86
N GLY A 65 -5.86 32.60 -24.31
CA GLY A 65 -6.98 33.14 -25.11
C GLY A 65 -7.96 32.14 -25.77
N GLU A 66 -8.02 30.87 -25.34
CA GLU A 66 -9.11 29.95 -25.71
C GLU A 66 -9.95 29.60 -24.46
N ASN A 67 -11.29 29.56 -24.59
CA ASN A 67 -12.25 29.38 -23.49
C ASN A 67 -11.84 28.24 -22.53
N ALA A 68 -11.37 28.60 -21.33
CA ALA A 68 -10.84 27.70 -20.30
C ALA A 68 -11.92 26.95 -19.49
N ASP A 69 -13.19 27.32 -19.69
CA ASP A 69 -14.34 26.69 -19.05
C ASP A 69 -15.20 25.97 -20.08
N PHE A 70 -15.61 24.76 -19.73
CA PHE A 70 -16.50 23.92 -20.51
C PHE A 70 -17.75 23.61 -19.71
N SER A 71 -18.92 23.75 -20.33
CA SER A 71 -20.20 23.34 -19.78
C SER A 71 -21.07 22.76 -20.89
N CYS A 72 -21.74 21.64 -20.61
CA CYS A 72 -22.73 21.05 -21.49
C CYS A 72 -23.82 20.34 -20.68
N ARG A 73 -24.95 20.03 -21.31
CA ARG A 73 -25.99 19.25 -20.63
C ARG A 73 -25.48 17.83 -20.43
N MET A 74 -25.96 17.18 -19.37
CA MET A 74 -25.84 15.73 -19.23
C MET A 74 -26.79 15.04 -20.21
N ASP A 75 -26.49 15.18 -21.50
CA ASP A 75 -27.18 14.59 -22.62
C ASP A 75 -26.21 13.70 -23.41
N GLU A 76 -26.69 12.52 -23.80
CA GLU A 76 -25.86 11.50 -24.43
C GLU A 76 -25.31 11.96 -25.80
N GLN A 77 -26.14 12.62 -26.61
CA GLN A 77 -25.74 13.07 -27.95
C GLN A 77 -24.75 14.23 -27.84
N GLU A 78 -24.99 15.15 -26.91
CA GLU A 78 -24.11 16.30 -26.69
C GLU A 78 -22.73 15.87 -26.19
N LEU A 79 -22.67 14.99 -25.18
CA LEU A 79 -21.40 14.48 -24.64
C LEU A 79 -20.62 13.67 -25.69
N LYS A 80 -21.29 12.80 -26.46
CA LYS A 80 -20.65 12.03 -27.55
C LYS A 80 -20.11 12.94 -28.65
N ARG A 81 -20.79 14.05 -28.95
CA ARG A 81 -20.31 15.06 -29.92
C ARG A 81 -19.05 15.77 -29.42
N VAL A 82 -19.00 16.14 -28.14
CA VAL A 82 -17.82 16.79 -27.54
C VAL A 82 -16.65 15.81 -27.43
N ALA A 83 -16.89 14.55 -27.07
CA ALA A 83 -15.85 13.51 -27.02
C ALA A 83 -15.15 13.29 -28.37
N ARG A 84 -15.87 13.49 -29.48
CA ARG A 84 -15.31 13.42 -30.84
C ARG A 84 -14.62 14.71 -31.31
N SER A 85 -14.67 15.78 -30.52
CA SER A 85 -13.95 17.01 -30.82
C SER A 85 -12.45 16.88 -30.54
N LYS A 86 -11.63 17.78 -31.09
CA LYS A 86 -10.19 17.86 -30.79
C LYS A 86 -9.88 18.80 -29.62
N ASN A 87 -10.89 19.22 -28.86
CA ASN A 87 -10.70 20.11 -27.71
C ASN A 87 -10.13 19.34 -26.52
N PHE A 88 -9.40 20.01 -25.63
CA PHE A 88 -8.87 19.46 -24.38
C PHE A 88 -9.94 18.73 -23.55
N PHE A 89 -11.18 19.25 -23.51
CA PHE A 89 -12.28 18.67 -22.75
C PHE A 89 -12.91 17.41 -23.36
N CYS A 90 -12.43 16.92 -24.51
CA CYS A 90 -12.96 15.73 -25.15
C CYS A 90 -12.85 14.49 -24.24
N TYR A 91 -11.73 14.36 -23.50
CA TYR A 91 -11.50 13.29 -22.53
C TYR A 91 -12.55 13.29 -21.42
N CYS A 92 -12.81 14.46 -20.85
CA CYS A 92 -13.81 14.64 -19.80
C CYS A 92 -15.21 14.25 -20.29
N ALA A 93 -15.58 14.70 -21.49
CA ALA A 93 -16.87 14.36 -22.10
C ALA A 93 -16.99 12.87 -22.44
N GLY A 94 -15.90 12.21 -22.84
CA GLY A 94 -15.86 10.77 -23.10
C GLY A 94 -16.22 9.96 -21.85
N VAL A 95 -15.59 10.27 -20.71
CA VAL A 95 -15.88 9.63 -19.42
C VAL A 95 -17.30 9.97 -18.94
N ALA A 96 -17.70 11.25 -18.97
CA ALA A 96 -19.04 11.66 -18.56
C ALA A 96 -20.14 10.99 -19.41
N SER A 97 -19.91 10.79 -20.71
CA SER A 97 -20.80 10.04 -21.60
C SER A 97 -20.97 8.60 -21.13
N TYR A 98 -19.90 7.94 -20.72
CA TYR A 98 -19.96 6.57 -20.19
C TYR A 98 -20.74 6.53 -18.87
N MET A 99 -20.48 7.49 -17.97
CA MET A 99 -21.14 7.57 -16.67
C MET A 99 -22.65 7.78 -16.83
N LEU A 100 -23.06 8.67 -17.72
CA LEU A 100 -24.48 8.88 -18.03
C LEU A 100 -25.14 7.61 -18.60
N GLU A 101 -24.47 6.93 -19.53
CA GLU A 101 -25.02 5.78 -20.24
C GLU A 101 -25.22 4.57 -19.33
N TRP A 102 -24.23 4.24 -18.49
CA TRP A 102 -24.21 3.02 -17.71
C TRP A 102 -24.67 3.19 -16.26
N TYR A 103 -24.40 4.34 -15.63
CA TYR A 103 -24.76 4.59 -14.23
C TYR A 103 -25.96 5.54 -14.06
N LYS A 104 -26.46 6.14 -15.15
CA LYS A 104 -27.63 7.02 -15.15
C LYS A 104 -27.52 8.18 -14.13
N VAL A 105 -26.31 8.73 -13.99
CA VAL A 105 -26.00 9.82 -13.05
C VAL A 105 -26.31 11.21 -13.63
N GLY A 106 -26.50 12.20 -12.75
CA GLY A 106 -26.68 13.61 -13.11
C GLY A 106 -25.35 14.34 -13.35
N GLY A 107 -25.37 15.67 -13.41
CA GLY A 107 -24.19 16.48 -13.71
C GLY A 107 -23.18 16.63 -12.57
N VAL A 108 -21.95 16.95 -12.93
CA VAL A 108 -20.88 17.31 -11.98
C VAL A 108 -20.21 18.59 -12.43
N SER A 109 -19.85 19.44 -11.47
CA SER A 109 -18.97 20.59 -11.66
C SER A 109 -17.59 20.23 -11.14
N ILE A 110 -16.58 20.32 -11.99
CA ILE A 110 -15.17 20.03 -11.68
C ILE A 110 -14.39 21.32 -11.86
N ASN A 111 -13.93 21.90 -10.76
CA ASN A 111 -13.06 23.07 -10.78
C ASN A 111 -11.60 22.61 -10.59
N ILE A 112 -10.80 22.63 -11.65
CA ILE A 112 -9.37 22.31 -11.58
C ILE A 112 -8.67 23.50 -10.93
N THR A 113 -8.22 23.31 -9.69
CA THR A 113 -7.62 24.37 -8.88
C THR A 113 -6.13 24.54 -9.16
N ASP A 114 -5.44 23.45 -9.51
CA ASP A 114 -4.01 23.45 -9.82
C ASP A 114 -3.62 22.25 -10.70
N MET A 115 -2.56 22.39 -11.49
CA MET A 115 -2.00 21.32 -12.32
C MET A 115 -0.47 21.43 -12.32
N THR A 116 0.16 20.56 -11.53
CA THR A 116 1.62 20.47 -11.42
C THR A 116 2.24 19.52 -12.46
N LEU A 117 1.39 18.85 -13.24
CA LEU A 117 1.75 17.83 -14.20
C LEU A 117 2.14 18.45 -15.55
N PRO A 118 3.35 18.20 -16.08
CA PRO A 118 3.79 18.81 -17.33
C PRO A 118 2.98 18.25 -18.51
N MET A 119 2.40 19.14 -19.31
CA MET A 119 1.64 18.76 -20.50
C MET A 119 2.56 18.18 -21.59
N LYS A 120 2.13 17.10 -22.25
CA LYS A 120 2.84 16.45 -23.38
C LYS A 120 4.23 15.85 -23.07
N SER A 121 4.51 15.55 -21.81
CA SER A 121 5.78 14.98 -21.32
C SER A 121 5.82 13.46 -21.23
N GLY A 122 4.79 12.75 -21.69
CA GLY A 122 4.70 11.28 -21.53
C GLY A 122 4.33 10.81 -20.11
N LEU A 123 3.87 11.72 -19.25
CA LEU A 123 3.42 11.47 -17.86
C LEU A 123 1.89 11.29 -17.71
N SER A 124 1.20 11.04 -18.83
CA SER A 124 -0.22 10.64 -18.88
C SER A 124 -1.25 11.66 -18.39
N SER A 125 -1.08 12.93 -18.77
CA SER A 125 -2.03 14.00 -18.43
C SER A 125 -3.48 13.70 -18.89
N SER A 126 -3.68 13.04 -20.05
CA SER A 126 -5.01 12.66 -20.56
C SER A 126 -5.68 11.58 -19.72
N ALA A 127 -4.93 10.56 -19.31
CA ALA A 127 -5.45 9.50 -18.45
C ALA A 127 -5.76 10.03 -17.04
N ALA A 128 -4.91 10.90 -16.49
CA ALA A 128 -5.14 11.52 -15.18
C ALA A 128 -6.45 12.33 -15.15
N ILE A 129 -6.76 13.08 -16.22
CA ILE A 129 -8.04 13.81 -16.29
C ILE A 129 -9.23 12.85 -16.44
N CYS A 130 -9.10 11.76 -17.20
CA CYS A 130 -10.16 10.74 -17.30
C CYS A 130 -10.44 10.09 -15.93
N VAL A 131 -9.40 9.73 -15.19
CA VAL A 131 -9.51 9.17 -13.84
C VAL A 131 -10.13 10.18 -12.88
N LEU A 132 -9.75 11.46 -12.96
CA LEU A 132 -10.35 12.51 -12.12
C LEU A 132 -11.86 12.58 -12.32
N VAL A 133 -12.33 12.57 -13.57
CA VAL A 133 -13.77 12.62 -13.89
C VAL A 133 -14.47 11.37 -13.36
N ALA A 134 -13.92 10.18 -13.61
CA ALA A 134 -14.50 8.91 -13.13
C ALA A 134 -14.62 8.91 -11.58
N ARG A 135 -13.56 9.33 -10.89
CA ARG A 135 -13.50 9.42 -9.43
C ARG A 135 -14.47 10.47 -8.88
N ALA A 136 -14.61 11.62 -9.54
CA ALA A 136 -15.57 12.64 -9.16
C ALA A 136 -17.01 12.10 -9.19
N PHE A 137 -17.39 11.41 -10.27
CA PHE A 137 -18.70 10.77 -10.35
C PHE A 137 -18.87 9.66 -9.30
N ASN A 138 -17.86 8.81 -9.12
CA ASN A 138 -17.88 7.72 -8.13
C ASN A 138 -18.20 8.24 -6.72
N LEU A 139 -17.46 9.26 -6.29
CA LEU A 139 -17.58 9.84 -4.95
C LEU A 139 -18.85 10.68 -4.77
N LEU A 140 -19.24 11.48 -5.77
CA LEU A 140 -20.44 12.33 -5.65
C LEU A 140 -21.72 11.49 -5.68
N TYR A 141 -21.77 10.43 -6.48
CA TYR A 141 -22.95 9.59 -6.64
C TYR A 141 -22.93 8.30 -5.81
N ASN A 142 -21.91 8.08 -4.98
CA ASN A 142 -21.75 6.89 -4.13
C ASN A 142 -21.89 5.59 -4.93
N LEU A 143 -21.18 5.48 -6.05
CA LEU A 143 -21.30 4.35 -6.97
C LEU A 143 -20.61 3.07 -6.47
N ASN A 144 -19.87 3.16 -5.35
CA ASN A 144 -19.14 2.06 -4.73
C ASN A 144 -18.16 1.36 -5.68
N LEU A 145 -17.59 2.13 -6.63
CA LEU A 145 -16.57 1.60 -7.53
C LEU A 145 -15.23 1.53 -6.80
N ASN A 146 -14.55 0.39 -6.93
CA ASN A 146 -13.17 0.26 -6.53
C ASN A 146 -12.24 0.95 -7.55
N THR A 147 -10.95 1.08 -7.23
CA THR A 147 -9.96 1.76 -8.08
C THR A 147 -9.83 1.13 -9.47
N MET A 148 -9.95 -0.20 -9.58
CA MET A 148 -9.99 -0.90 -10.87
C MET A 148 -11.22 -0.46 -11.70
N GLY A 149 -12.37 -0.29 -11.07
CA GLY A 149 -13.58 0.24 -11.70
C GLY A 149 -13.38 1.67 -12.23
N GLU A 150 -12.77 2.55 -11.44
CA GLU A 150 -12.42 3.91 -11.88
C GLU A 150 -11.48 3.89 -13.09
N MET A 151 -10.42 3.08 -13.04
CA MET A 151 -9.45 2.92 -14.12
C MET A 151 -10.12 2.43 -15.42
N ASN A 152 -10.96 1.40 -15.33
CA ASN A 152 -11.66 0.83 -16.48
C ASN A 152 -12.61 1.85 -17.13
N ILE A 153 -13.34 2.60 -16.31
CA ILE A 153 -14.22 3.67 -16.80
C ILE A 153 -13.41 4.77 -17.48
N ALA A 154 -12.30 5.19 -16.87
CA ALA A 154 -11.41 6.20 -17.45
C ALA A 154 -10.88 5.74 -18.81
N TYR A 155 -10.44 4.49 -18.92
CA TYR A 155 -9.95 3.91 -20.16
C TYR A 155 -11.05 3.83 -21.24
N VAL A 156 -12.23 3.29 -20.92
CA VAL A 156 -13.33 3.19 -21.89
C VAL A 156 -13.84 4.58 -22.29
N GLY A 157 -13.86 5.53 -21.37
CA GLY A 157 -14.18 6.93 -21.65
C GLY A 157 -13.17 7.57 -22.61
N GLU A 158 -11.88 7.29 -22.43
CA GLU A 158 -10.82 7.77 -23.33
C GLU A 158 -10.94 7.15 -24.73
N LEU A 159 -11.30 5.88 -24.86
CA LEU A 159 -11.56 5.21 -26.14
C LEU A 159 -12.74 5.82 -26.93
N ARG A 160 -13.62 6.60 -26.29
CA ARG A 160 -14.70 7.35 -26.99
C ARG A 160 -14.17 8.59 -27.71
N THR A 161 -12.92 8.97 -27.48
CA THR A 161 -12.23 10.09 -28.14
C THR A 161 -11.42 9.62 -29.36
N SER A 162 -10.70 10.52 -30.02
CA SER A 162 -9.74 10.14 -31.07
C SER A 162 -8.41 9.59 -30.54
N SER A 163 -8.23 9.51 -29.22
CA SER A 163 -7.02 8.98 -28.59
C SER A 163 -6.86 7.49 -28.86
N ARG A 164 -5.60 7.07 -29.01
CA ARG A 164 -5.20 5.65 -29.10
C ARG A 164 -4.20 5.29 -28.00
N CYS A 165 -4.26 5.98 -26.86
CA CYS A 165 -3.44 5.65 -25.71
C CYS A 165 -3.74 4.24 -25.22
N GLY A 166 -2.71 3.56 -24.73
CA GLY A 166 -2.84 2.23 -24.19
C GLY A 166 -3.45 2.23 -22.78
N ARG A 167 -3.64 1.02 -22.22
CA ARG A 167 -4.24 0.79 -20.89
C ARG A 167 -3.29 1.11 -19.73
N LEU A 168 -2.00 1.23 -20.03
CA LEU A 168 -0.97 1.52 -19.03
C LEU A 168 -1.15 2.90 -18.39
N ASP A 169 -1.70 3.86 -19.12
CA ASP A 169 -1.73 5.27 -18.71
C ASP A 169 -2.72 5.52 -17.58
N GLN A 170 -3.78 4.72 -17.47
CA GLN A 170 -4.80 4.85 -16.42
C GLN A 170 -4.31 4.30 -15.06
N ALA A 171 -3.08 3.79 -14.99
CA ALA A 171 -2.40 3.43 -13.73
C ALA A 171 -2.34 4.57 -12.70
N CYS A 172 -2.46 5.82 -13.14
CA CYS A 172 -2.62 6.98 -12.25
C CYS A 172 -3.78 6.85 -11.25
N ALA A 173 -4.74 5.96 -11.49
CA ALA A 173 -5.80 5.63 -10.53
C ALA A 173 -5.26 5.09 -9.19
N PHE A 174 -4.12 4.38 -9.18
CA PHE A 174 -3.59 3.68 -8.00
C PHE A 174 -2.71 4.55 -7.08
N GLY A 175 -2.56 5.84 -7.37
CA GLY A 175 -1.77 6.73 -6.52
C GLY A 175 -0.25 6.55 -6.70
N VAL A 176 0.52 7.19 -5.83
CA VAL A 176 2.00 7.15 -5.82
C VAL A 176 2.47 5.86 -5.14
N LYS A 177 2.19 4.72 -5.78
CA LYS A 177 2.66 3.41 -5.32
C LYS A 177 3.05 2.53 -6.51
N PRO A 178 4.23 1.88 -6.47
CA PRO A 178 4.62 0.93 -7.50
C PRO A 178 3.61 -0.21 -7.58
N SER A 179 3.17 -0.51 -8.79
CA SER A 179 2.21 -1.56 -9.09
C SER A 179 2.66 -2.31 -10.33
N LEU A 180 2.63 -3.64 -10.26
CA LEU A 180 2.73 -4.52 -11.41
C LEU A 180 1.36 -4.55 -12.09
N MET A 181 1.32 -4.22 -13.37
CA MET A 181 0.17 -4.44 -14.24
C MET A 181 0.50 -5.57 -15.21
N LYS A 182 -0.39 -6.56 -15.32
CA LYS A 182 -0.33 -7.60 -16.34
C LYS A 182 -1.46 -7.44 -17.33
N PHE A 183 -1.17 -7.66 -18.60
CA PHE A 183 -2.10 -7.49 -19.71
C PHE A 183 -2.19 -8.81 -20.49
N ASP A 184 -3.31 -9.53 -20.31
CA ASP A 184 -3.59 -10.77 -21.04
C ASP A 184 -4.84 -10.58 -21.91
N GLY A 185 -4.63 -10.09 -23.13
CA GLY A 185 -5.72 -9.73 -24.03
C GLY A 185 -6.54 -8.55 -23.50
N ASP A 186 -7.78 -8.83 -23.08
CA ASP A 186 -8.69 -7.84 -22.47
C ASP A 186 -8.66 -7.86 -20.93
N GLU A 187 -8.01 -8.86 -20.33
CA GLU A 187 -7.88 -8.97 -18.88
C GLU A 187 -6.70 -8.15 -18.36
N ILE A 188 -6.91 -7.48 -17.23
CA ILE A 188 -5.87 -6.71 -16.55
C ILE A 188 -5.83 -7.16 -15.09
N GLU A 189 -4.64 -7.54 -14.64
CA GLU A 189 -4.37 -7.75 -13.22
C GLU A 189 -3.48 -6.63 -12.72
N VAL A 190 -3.78 -6.10 -11.53
CA VAL A 190 -2.95 -5.09 -10.87
C VAL A 190 -2.56 -5.63 -9.50
N GLN A 191 -1.26 -5.69 -9.26
CA GLN A 191 -0.68 -6.09 -7.99
C GLN A 191 0.24 -4.97 -7.48
N THR A 192 -0.06 -4.46 -6.30
CA THR A 192 0.81 -3.49 -5.63
C THR A 192 2.14 -4.12 -5.24
N LEU A 193 3.23 -3.40 -5.45
CA LEU A 193 4.59 -3.80 -5.08
C LEU A 193 5.07 -3.00 -3.87
N ASN A 194 5.93 -3.63 -3.08
CA ASN A 194 6.60 -2.98 -1.96
C ASN A 194 8.09 -2.82 -2.28
N VAL A 195 8.67 -1.76 -1.71
CA VAL A 195 10.09 -1.47 -1.81
C VAL A 195 10.68 -1.56 -0.41
N LYS A 196 11.83 -2.24 -0.26
CA LYS A 196 12.45 -2.43 1.05
C LYS A 196 13.25 -1.22 1.53
N LYS A 197 13.74 -0.42 0.60
CA LYS A 197 14.51 0.81 0.86
C LYS A 197 13.93 1.94 0.02
N PRO A 198 14.11 3.21 0.46
CA PRO A 198 13.77 4.36 -0.37
C PRO A 198 14.47 4.28 -1.73
N LEU A 199 13.71 4.70 -2.74
CA LEU A 199 14.04 4.58 -4.15
C LEU A 199 13.97 6.00 -4.73
N TYR A 200 15.12 6.60 -5.02
CA TYR A 200 15.25 8.00 -5.42
C TYR A 200 15.26 8.14 -6.94
N TRP A 201 14.08 8.34 -7.53
CA TRP A 201 13.92 8.55 -8.96
C TRP A 201 14.09 10.01 -9.34
N VAL A 202 14.65 10.24 -10.52
CA VAL A 202 14.61 11.53 -11.22
C VAL A 202 14.10 11.28 -12.62
N PHE A 203 13.17 12.11 -13.10
CA PHE A 203 12.76 12.10 -14.50
C PHE A 203 12.79 13.53 -15.06
N ALA A 204 13.09 13.64 -16.35
CA ALA A 204 13.23 14.92 -17.01
C ALA A 204 12.68 14.91 -18.44
N ASP A 205 12.15 16.05 -18.86
CA ASP A 205 11.80 16.32 -20.24
C ASP A 205 13.08 16.72 -21.00
N LEU A 206 13.41 15.96 -22.04
CA LEU A 206 14.57 16.24 -22.88
C LEU A 206 14.30 17.43 -23.81
N CYS A 207 13.07 17.94 -23.89
CA CYS A 207 12.66 19.01 -24.80
C CYS A 207 13.02 18.74 -26.27
N GLY A 208 13.13 17.47 -26.64
CA GLY A 208 13.36 17.04 -28.02
C GLY A 208 12.05 16.88 -28.78
N LYS A 209 12.16 16.66 -30.09
CA LYS A 209 11.01 16.40 -30.95
C LYS A 209 10.93 14.91 -31.24
N LYS A 210 9.71 14.36 -31.11
CA LYS A 210 9.37 13.00 -31.54
C LYS A 210 7.94 12.91 -32.06
N ASN A 211 7.67 11.95 -32.91
CA ASN A 211 6.33 11.62 -33.38
C ASN A 211 5.84 10.30 -32.77
N THR A 212 5.22 10.39 -31.58
CA THR A 212 4.66 9.22 -30.88
C THR A 212 3.66 8.42 -31.72
N ILE A 213 2.84 9.09 -32.54
CA ILE A 213 1.85 8.41 -33.38
C ILE A 213 2.55 7.53 -34.41
N LYS A 214 3.63 8.04 -35.04
CA LYS A 214 4.43 7.27 -35.99
C LYS A 214 5.15 6.11 -35.32
N ILE A 215 5.79 6.33 -34.16
CA ILE A 215 6.46 5.27 -33.39
C ILE A 215 5.48 4.12 -33.12
N LEU A 216 4.32 4.42 -32.53
CA LEU A 216 3.33 3.40 -32.22
C LEU A 216 2.80 2.71 -33.48
N ALA A 217 2.53 3.46 -34.56
CA ALA A 217 2.07 2.89 -35.82
C ALA A 217 3.11 1.94 -36.46
N ASP A 218 4.39 2.27 -36.41
CA ASP A 218 5.45 1.43 -36.97
C ASP A 218 5.69 0.18 -36.13
N LEU A 219 5.68 0.28 -34.79
CA LEU A 219 5.81 -0.88 -33.90
C LEU A 219 4.59 -1.82 -33.99
N ASN A 220 3.38 -1.27 -34.08
CA ASN A 220 2.15 -2.09 -34.15
C ASN A 220 2.06 -2.93 -35.43
N LYS A 221 2.70 -2.53 -36.54
CA LYS A 221 2.70 -3.29 -37.81
C LYS A 221 3.32 -4.68 -37.67
N ALA A 222 4.20 -4.87 -36.69
CA ALA A 222 4.85 -6.15 -36.40
C ALA A 222 3.94 -7.16 -35.69
N TYR A 223 2.74 -6.74 -35.28
CA TYR A 223 1.75 -7.55 -34.58
C TYR A 223 0.50 -7.77 -35.46
N PRO A 224 -0.23 -8.89 -35.28
CA PRO A 224 -0.01 -9.96 -34.31
C PRO A 224 0.96 -11.07 -34.77
N PHE A 225 1.41 -11.05 -36.03
CA PHE A 225 2.29 -12.09 -36.58
C PHE A 225 3.57 -11.47 -37.13
N ALA A 226 4.72 -11.85 -36.57
CA ALA A 226 6.01 -11.41 -37.06
C ALA A 226 6.33 -12.05 -38.42
N SER A 227 6.69 -11.23 -39.40
CA SER A 227 6.99 -11.65 -40.77
C SER A 227 8.49 -11.70 -41.06
N ASN A 228 9.33 -11.18 -40.17
CA ASN A 228 10.79 -11.16 -40.32
C ASN A 228 11.51 -11.15 -38.97
N GLU A 229 12.84 -11.33 -38.99
CA GLU A 229 13.67 -11.39 -37.79
C GLU A 229 13.59 -10.14 -36.90
N ARG A 230 13.40 -8.94 -37.49
CA ARG A 230 13.30 -7.70 -36.71
C ARG A 230 11.98 -7.64 -35.94
N GLU A 231 10.89 -8.07 -36.56
CA GLU A 231 9.58 -8.15 -35.92
C GLU A 231 9.56 -9.23 -34.83
N GLN A 232 10.24 -10.36 -35.04
CA GLN A 232 10.40 -11.38 -34.01
C GLN A 232 11.18 -10.86 -32.80
N LYS A 233 12.25 -10.09 -33.03
CA LYS A 233 13.00 -9.43 -31.93
C LYS A 233 12.12 -8.46 -31.14
N LEU A 234 11.18 -7.77 -31.79
CA LEU A 234 10.21 -6.93 -31.07
C LEU A 234 9.27 -7.77 -30.19
N HIS A 235 8.79 -8.91 -30.68
CA HIS A 235 7.97 -9.84 -29.89
C HIS A 235 8.74 -10.37 -28.69
N ASP A 236 10.00 -10.76 -28.88
CA ASP A 236 10.85 -11.23 -27.79
C ASP A 236 11.15 -10.12 -26.77
N ALA A 237 11.41 -8.89 -27.24
CA ALA A 237 11.69 -7.72 -26.40
C ALA A 237 10.51 -7.34 -25.51
N LEU A 238 9.29 -7.27 -26.08
CA LEU A 238 8.08 -6.90 -25.35
C LEU A 238 7.40 -8.09 -24.64
N GLY A 239 7.80 -9.31 -24.98
CA GLY A 239 7.32 -10.56 -24.37
C GLY A 239 8.34 -11.13 -23.39
N ARG A 240 9.06 -12.18 -23.81
CA ARG A 240 9.92 -13.00 -22.93
C ARG A 240 11.01 -12.18 -22.21
N HIS A 241 11.72 -11.31 -22.91
CA HIS A 241 12.77 -10.50 -22.30
C HIS A 241 12.18 -9.51 -21.29
N ASN A 242 11.04 -8.89 -21.62
CA ASN A 242 10.34 -8.01 -20.69
C ASN A 242 9.88 -8.76 -19.42
N GLN A 243 9.33 -9.97 -19.55
CA GLN A 243 8.94 -10.78 -18.39
C GLN A 243 10.13 -11.07 -17.45
N ASP A 244 11.32 -11.37 -17.99
CA ASP A 244 12.54 -11.52 -17.19
C ASP A 244 12.91 -10.22 -16.45
N ILE A 245 12.92 -9.10 -17.18
CA ILE A 245 13.23 -7.77 -16.62
C ILE A 245 12.26 -7.44 -15.48
N ILE A 246 10.95 -7.63 -15.68
CA ILE A 246 9.92 -7.34 -14.68
C ILE A 246 10.13 -8.21 -13.42
N ASN A 247 10.34 -9.51 -13.59
CA ASN A 247 10.56 -10.41 -12.45
C ASN A 247 11.83 -10.05 -11.65
N ARG A 248 12.92 -9.70 -12.34
CA ARG A 248 14.16 -9.22 -11.70
C ARG A 248 13.96 -7.89 -11.00
N ALA A 249 13.24 -6.95 -11.61
CA ALA A 249 12.95 -5.64 -11.02
C ALA A 249 12.14 -5.79 -9.71
N ILE A 250 11.08 -6.61 -9.72
CA ILE A 250 10.28 -6.92 -8.52
C ILE A 250 11.17 -7.50 -7.42
N LYS A 251 12.01 -8.47 -7.77
CA LYS A 251 12.94 -9.08 -6.82
C LYS A 251 13.89 -8.05 -6.22
N PHE A 252 14.54 -7.23 -7.04
CA PHE A 252 15.49 -6.22 -6.56
C PHE A 252 14.82 -5.15 -5.70
N MET A 253 13.60 -4.71 -6.04
CA MET A 253 12.81 -3.79 -5.21
C MET A 253 12.49 -4.40 -3.84
N ALA A 254 12.06 -5.66 -3.80
CA ALA A 254 11.71 -6.39 -2.58
C ALA A 254 12.92 -6.73 -1.70
N GLU A 255 14.08 -7.02 -2.30
CA GLU A 255 15.30 -7.37 -1.58
C GLU A 255 16.13 -6.14 -1.16
N GLY A 256 15.82 -4.97 -1.73
CA GLY A 256 16.53 -3.70 -1.48
C GLY A 256 17.86 -3.59 -2.23
N GLU A 257 17.98 -4.25 -3.38
CA GLU A 257 19.15 -4.26 -4.26
C GLU A 257 19.12 -3.10 -5.27
N ILE A 258 19.16 -1.86 -4.76
CA ILE A 258 18.95 -0.61 -5.54
C ILE A 258 19.96 -0.48 -6.70
N GLU A 259 21.24 -0.80 -6.47
CA GLU A 259 22.27 -0.73 -7.50
C GLU A 259 21.97 -1.66 -8.69
N ARG A 260 21.59 -2.91 -8.41
CA ARG A 260 21.21 -3.88 -9.45
C ARG A 260 19.93 -3.48 -10.17
N LEU A 261 18.99 -2.86 -9.47
CA LEU A 261 17.79 -2.29 -10.08
C LEU A 261 18.14 -1.15 -11.06
N GLY A 262 19.10 -0.29 -10.71
CA GLY A 262 19.60 0.75 -11.62
C GLY A 262 20.33 0.18 -12.83
N MET A 263 21.21 -0.81 -12.62
CA MET A 263 21.87 -1.53 -13.73
C MET A 263 20.85 -2.18 -14.68
N LEU A 264 19.75 -2.70 -14.14
CA LEU A 264 18.66 -3.28 -14.92
C LEU A 264 17.94 -2.24 -15.80
N MET A 265 17.86 -0.96 -15.38
CA MET A 265 17.34 0.11 -16.24
C MET A 265 18.23 0.29 -17.48
N THR A 266 19.55 0.30 -17.30
CA THR A 266 20.52 0.40 -18.39
C THR A 266 20.46 -0.82 -19.32
N GLU A 267 20.29 -2.03 -18.75
CA GLU A 267 20.07 -3.26 -19.52
C GLU A 267 18.79 -3.17 -20.36
N THR A 268 17.70 -2.67 -19.76
CA THR A 268 16.41 -2.47 -20.44
C THR A 268 16.54 -1.52 -21.62
N GLU A 269 17.24 -0.39 -21.44
CA GLU A 269 17.49 0.57 -22.52
C GLU A 269 18.31 -0.05 -23.67
N LYS A 270 19.32 -0.86 -23.34
CA LYS A 270 20.11 -1.57 -24.34
C LYS A 270 19.27 -2.55 -25.15
N VAL A 271 18.41 -3.33 -24.49
CA VAL A 271 17.47 -4.24 -25.18
C VAL A 271 16.56 -3.45 -26.12
N PHE A 272 16.05 -2.30 -25.66
CA PHE A 272 15.22 -1.43 -26.47
C PHE A 272 15.96 -0.95 -27.73
N ASP A 273 17.20 -0.49 -27.59
CA ASP A 273 18.02 -0.02 -28.72
C ASP A 273 18.32 -1.10 -29.76
N GLU A 274 18.61 -2.32 -29.29
CA GLU A 274 19.02 -3.41 -30.17
C GLU A 274 17.82 -4.07 -30.86
N GLN A 275 16.66 -4.14 -30.19
CA GLN A 275 15.53 -4.97 -30.62
C GLN A 275 14.29 -4.15 -31.02
N VAL A 276 14.08 -2.95 -30.48
CA VAL A 276 12.87 -2.14 -30.71
C VAL A 276 13.15 -0.94 -31.62
N ALA A 277 14.19 -0.15 -31.30
CA ALA A 277 14.56 1.05 -32.05
C ALA A 277 14.74 0.86 -33.57
N PRO A 278 15.25 -0.28 -34.08
CA PRO A 278 15.45 -0.49 -35.52
C PRO A 278 14.17 -0.50 -36.36
N LEU A 279 12.99 -0.65 -35.76
CA LEU A 279 11.70 -0.61 -36.47
C LEU A 279 11.21 0.81 -36.77
N CYS A 280 11.68 1.82 -36.04
CA CYS A 280 11.37 3.23 -36.28
C CYS A 280 12.62 4.10 -36.13
N PRO A 281 13.65 3.90 -36.98
CA PRO A 281 14.96 4.51 -36.78
C PRO A 281 14.96 6.04 -36.88
N GLU A 282 14.00 6.62 -37.60
CA GLU A 282 13.83 8.08 -37.75
C GLU A 282 13.52 8.77 -36.41
N GLU A 283 12.76 8.09 -35.54
CA GLU A 283 12.26 8.65 -34.29
C GLU A 283 12.99 8.08 -33.06
N LEU A 284 13.45 6.82 -33.13
CA LEU A 284 14.02 6.09 -31.99
C LEU A 284 15.56 6.11 -31.93
N ARG A 285 16.25 6.74 -32.89
CA ARG A 285 17.71 6.96 -32.79
C ARG A 285 18.08 7.86 -31.60
N ALA A 286 17.18 8.77 -31.24
CA ALA A 286 17.18 9.53 -29.99
C ALA A 286 18.56 10.10 -29.56
N PRO A 287 19.24 10.90 -30.40
CA PRO A 287 20.60 11.36 -30.11
C PRO A 287 20.72 12.15 -28.80
N LYS A 288 19.68 12.93 -28.41
CA LYS A 288 19.70 13.67 -27.15
C LYS A 288 19.56 12.73 -25.96
N LEU A 289 18.66 11.75 -26.01
CA LEU A 289 18.56 10.71 -24.99
C LEU A 289 19.88 9.98 -24.81
N LYS A 290 20.55 9.57 -25.91
CA LYS A 290 21.84 8.88 -25.85
C LYS A 290 22.95 9.75 -25.26
N ALA A 291 23.00 11.04 -25.60
CA ALA A 291 23.96 11.96 -25.02
C ALA A 291 23.77 12.08 -23.49
N VAL A 292 22.53 12.26 -23.04
CA VAL A 292 22.21 12.43 -21.61
C VAL A 292 22.47 11.13 -20.82
N LEU A 293 22.14 9.96 -21.37
CA LEU A 293 22.46 8.67 -20.72
C LEU A 293 23.98 8.38 -20.68
N ALA A 294 24.74 8.94 -21.62
CA ALA A 294 26.20 8.76 -21.70
C ALA A 294 26.98 9.76 -20.84
N ASP A 295 26.33 10.77 -20.27
CA ASP A 295 26.96 11.84 -19.51
C ASP A 295 27.65 11.31 -18.23
N GLU A 296 28.93 11.61 -18.07
CA GLU A 296 29.75 11.11 -16.96
C GLU A 296 29.38 11.75 -15.61
N HIS A 297 28.88 12.98 -15.59
CA HIS A 297 28.40 13.62 -14.38
C HIS A 297 27.11 12.94 -13.89
N ILE A 298 26.19 12.63 -14.81
CA ILE A 298 24.96 11.90 -14.49
C ILE A 298 25.26 10.47 -14.01
N LYS A 299 26.20 9.76 -14.65
CA LYS A 299 26.63 8.42 -14.20
C LYS A 299 27.26 8.43 -12.82
N ALA A 300 27.94 9.52 -12.43
CA ALA A 300 28.49 9.66 -11.09
C ALA A 300 27.38 9.72 -10.02
N LEU A 301 26.21 10.25 -10.35
CA LEU A 301 25.08 10.45 -9.43
C LEU A 301 24.03 9.31 -9.46
N THR A 302 24.09 8.42 -10.45
CA THR A 302 23.03 7.43 -10.72
C THR A 302 23.56 5.99 -10.74
N TYR A 303 22.67 5.02 -10.51
CA TYR A 303 22.95 3.61 -10.77
C TYR A 303 22.57 3.18 -12.20
N GLY A 304 21.69 3.92 -12.86
CA GLY A 304 21.31 3.70 -14.26
C GLY A 304 20.13 4.57 -14.69
N GLY A 305 19.79 4.49 -15.98
CA GLY A 305 18.75 5.31 -16.59
C GLY A 305 18.22 4.71 -17.89
N LYS A 306 17.05 5.18 -18.33
CA LYS A 306 16.38 4.75 -19.57
C LYS A 306 15.40 5.80 -20.08
N GLY A 307 14.97 5.64 -21.33
CA GLY A 307 13.86 6.41 -21.91
C GLY A 307 12.53 6.16 -21.21
N VAL A 308 11.55 7.05 -21.42
CA VAL A 308 10.20 6.97 -20.84
C VAL A 308 9.13 7.00 -21.94
N GLY A 309 8.07 6.22 -21.74
CA GLY A 309 6.87 6.23 -22.58
C GLY A 309 7.15 5.61 -23.95
N SER A 310 6.94 6.36 -25.04
CA SER A 310 7.22 5.89 -26.40
C SER A 310 8.71 5.97 -26.81
N HIS A 311 9.63 6.18 -25.85
CA HIS A 311 11.06 6.44 -26.11
C HIS A 311 11.30 7.66 -27.02
N GLY A 312 12.45 7.75 -27.70
CA GLY A 312 12.86 8.92 -28.48
C GLY A 312 13.43 10.06 -27.61
N ASP A 313 13.66 11.23 -28.21
CA ASP A 313 14.13 12.43 -27.49
C ASP A 313 13.01 13.13 -26.69
N GLY A 314 12.08 12.35 -26.11
CA GLY A 314 10.98 12.85 -25.30
C GLY A 314 11.39 13.07 -23.86
N SER A 315 11.54 11.99 -23.10
CA SER A 315 11.81 12.06 -21.67
C SER A 315 12.69 10.92 -21.21
N VAL A 316 13.42 11.16 -20.12
CA VAL A 316 14.39 10.24 -19.53
C VAL A 316 14.10 10.07 -18.05
N GLN A 317 14.43 8.90 -17.50
CA GLN A 317 14.39 8.63 -16.07
C GLN A 317 15.70 8.00 -15.59
N PHE A 318 16.02 8.24 -14.31
CA PHE A 318 17.21 7.79 -13.62
C PHE A 318 16.88 7.30 -12.22
N LEU A 319 17.67 6.33 -11.75
CA LEU A 319 17.72 5.94 -10.35
C LEU A 319 18.97 6.53 -9.70
N ALA A 320 18.79 7.55 -8.86
CA ALA A 320 19.86 8.20 -8.12
C ALA A 320 20.36 7.32 -6.98
N LYS A 321 21.61 7.55 -6.55
CA LYS A 321 22.27 6.71 -5.53
C LYS A 321 21.69 6.89 -4.13
N ASP A 322 21.30 8.12 -3.81
CA ASP A 322 20.73 8.58 -2.54
C ASP A 322 19.99 9.91 -2.75
N ALA A 323 19.45 10.48 -1.67
CA ALA A 323 18.70 11.74 -1.68
C ALA A 323 19.56 12.94 -2.13
N ASP A 324 20.83 12.99 -1.73
CA ASP A 324 21.73 14.10 -2.08
C ASP A 324 22.08 14.05 -3.57
N CYS A 325 22.36 12.86 -4.10
CA CYS A 325 22.57 12.63 -5.52
C CYS A 325 21.31 12.95 -6.35
N GLN A 326 20.12 12.63 -5.83
CA GLN A 326 18.85 12.97 -6.48
C GLN A 326 18.70 14.48 -6.66
N GLN A 327 18.96 15.25 -5.59
CA GLN A 327 18.88 16.70 -5.64
C GLN A 327 19.92 17.30 -6.59
N GLN A 328 21.18 16.86 -6.50
CA GLN A 328 22.25 17.30 -7.42
C GLN A 328 21.90 17.01 -8.89
N LEU A 329 21.33 15.84 -9.17
CA LEU A 329 20.94 15.46 -10.52
C LEU A 329 19.80 16.33 -11.05
N VAL A 330 18.79 16.63 -10.23
CA VAL A 330 17.70 17.54 -10.61
C VAL A 330 18.24 18.92 -10.94
N ASP A 331 19.14 19.45 -10.12
CA ASP A 331 19.72 20.78 -10.31
C ASP A 331 20.60 20.84 -11.56
N TYR A 332 21.39 19.78 -11.80
CA TYR A 332 22.21 19.64 -13.01
C TYR A 332 21.36 19.61 -14.28
N LEU A 333 20.32 18.75 -14.33
CA LEU A 333 19.44 18.65 -15.50
C LEU A 333 18.72 19.96 -15.79
N LYS A 334 18.28 20.69 -14.75
CA LYS A 334 17.67 22.03 -14.90
C LYS A 334 18.67 23.05 -15.44
N ALA A 335 19.93 23.02 -15.00
CA ALA A 335 20.97 23.89 -15.51
C ALA A 335 21.26 23.64 -17.00
N GLU A 336 21.17 22.39 -17.44
CA GLU A 336 21.25 21.98 -18.85
C GLU A 336 19.95 22.26 -19.66
N GLY A 337 19.00 22.98 -19.07
CA GLY A 337 17.75 23.40 -19.72
C GLY A 337 16.71 22.29 -19.86
N MET A 338 16.82 21.21 -19.10
CA MET A 338 15.85 20.11 -19.06
C MET A 338 14.98 20.21 -17.81
N PRO A 339 13.65 20.42 -17.94
CA PRO A 339 12.73 20.38 -16.80
C PRO A 339 12.80 19.01 -16.10
N ALA A 340 13.29 18.99 -14.87
CA ALA A 340 13.53 17.78 -14.09
C ALA A 340 12.74 17.77 -12.77
N TYR A 341 12.30 16.58 -12.38
CA TYR A 341 11.44 16.33 -11.23
C TYR A 341 11.97 15.14 -10.42
N SER A 342 11.90 15.24 -9.09
CA SER A 342 12.17 14.14 -8.19
C SER A 342 10.90 13.31 -7.96
N LEU A 343 11.11 12.01 -7.73
CA LEU A 343 10.11 11.09 -7.20
C LEU A 343 10.82 10.20 -6.19
N THR A 344 10.35 10.18 -4.94
CA THR A 344 10.90 9.28 -3.93
C THR A 344 9.86 8.22 -3.59
N ILE A 345 10.15 6.98 -3.96
CA ILE A 345 9.31 5.84 -3.63
C ILE A 345 9.80 5.29 -2.29
N ASN A 346 9.01 5.52 -1.24
CA ASN A 346 9.33 5.04 0.09
C ASN A 346 8.80 3.63 0.31
N PRO A 347 9.39 2.86 1.24
CA PRO A 347 8.74 1.70 1.83
C PRO A 347 7.42 2.14 2.45
N VAL A 348 6.30 1.90 1.77
CA VAL A 348 4.96 2.17 2.32
C VAL A 348 4.36 0.84 2.70
N HIS A 349 4.34 0.57 4.00
CA HIS A 349 3.60 -0.56 4.52
C HIS A 349 2.12 -0.35 4.26
N THR A 350 1.45 -1.38 3.71
CA THR A 350 -0.01 -1.32 3.51
C THR A 350 -0.77 -1.18 4.84
N VAL A 351 -0.16 -1.67 5.92
CA VAL A 351 -0.67 -1.56 7.28
C VAL A 351 0.11 -0.46 8.00
N ARG A 352 -0.47 0.74 8.06
CA ARG A 352 0.13 1.93 8.70
C ARG A 352 -0.52 2.34 10.02
N LYS A 353 -1.67 1.73 10.34
CA LYS A 353 -2.45 2.01 11.55
C LYS A 353 -2.46 0.80 12.48
N ALA A 354 -2.44 1.07 13.78
CA ALA A 354 -2.59 0.03 14.79
C ALA A 354 -3.66 0.37 15.83
N ILE A 355 -4.24 -0.66 16.43
CA ILE A 355 -5.23 -0.57 17.51
C ILE A 355 -4.72 -1.38 18.70
N ILE A 356 -4.78 -0.80 19.90
CA ILE A 356 -4.52 -1.49 21.17
C ILE A 356 -5.71 -1.27 22.11
N PRO A 357 -6.54 -2.29 22.35
CA PRO A 357 -7.59 -2.18 23.35
C PRO A 357 -7.04 -2.31 24.77
N VAL A 358 -7.27 -1.30 25.61
CA VAL A 358 -6.79 -1.21 27.01
C VAL A 358 -7.90 -0.86 28.01
N ALA A 359 -9.17 -0.91 27.59
CA ALA A 359 -10.37 -0.64 28.39
C ALA A 359 -10.67 -1.69 29.51
N GLY A 360 -9.90 -2.78 29.57
CA GLY A 360 -10.12 -3.87 30.53
C GLY A 360 -9.68 -3.52 31.96
N PHE A 361 -10.54 -3.81 32.95
CA PHE A 361 -10.25 -3.51 34.37
C PHE A 361 -9.15 -4.41 34.98
N GLY A 362 -8.80 -5.53 34.35
CA GLY A 362 -7.74 -6.43 34.85
C GLY A 362 -8.11 -7.10 36.17
N THR A 363 -9.33 -7.64 36.28
CA THR A 363 -9.86 -8.27 37.51
C THR A 363 -8.98 -9.38 38.09
N ARG A 364 -8.28 -10.12 37.23
CA ARG A 364 -7.36 -11.22 37.63
C ARG A 364 -6.08 -10.75 38.34
N LEU A 365 -5.81 -9.45 38.33
CA LEU A 365 -4.66 -8.81 38.98
C LEU A 365 -5.10 -7.84 40.09
N TYR A 366 -6.38 -7.86 40.45
CA TYR A 366 -6.90 -7.10 41.59
C TYR A 366 -6.28 -7.63 42.91
N PRO A 367 -5.91 -6.78 43.88
CA PRO A 367 -6.22 -5.35 44.00
C PRO A 367 -5.23 -4.37 43.34
N ALA A 368 -4.13 -4.85 42.76
CA ALA A 368 -3.11 -3.96 42.17
C ALA A 368 -3.68 -3.04 41.08
N THR A 369 -4.60 -3.57 40.27
CA THR A 369 -5.26 -2.84 39.18
C THR A 369 -6.19 -1.71 39.63
N ARG A 370 -6.51 -1.62 40.93
CA ARG A 370 -7.20 -0.47 41.51
C ARG A 370 -6.31 0.78 41.55
N CYS A 371 -5.00 0.59 41.73
CA CYS A 371 -4.03 1.67 41.84
C CYS A 371 -3.39 2.03 40.49
N GLN A 372 -3.05 1.03 39.69
CA GLN A 372 -2.36 1.21 38.42
C GLN A 372 -2.94 0.29 37.35
N LYS A 373 -3.23 0.82 36.16
CA LYS A 373 -3.71 -0.01 35.04
C LYS A 373 -2.64 -1.06 34.65
N LYS A 374 -3.08 -2.25 34.23
CA LYS A 374 -2.20 -3.39 33.94
C LYS A 374 -1.16 -3.09 32.85
N ASP A 375 -1.52 -2.27 31.87
CA ASP A 375 -0.65 -1.86 30.77
C ASP A 375 0.40 -0.81 31.20
N PHE A 376 0.32 -0.30 32.42
CA PHE A 376 1.37 0.51 33.06
C PHE A 376 2.26 -0.29 34.03
N PHE A 377 2.07 -1.61 34.14
CA PHE A 377 2.93 -2.43 35.01
C PHE A 377 4.37 -2.41 34.52
N PRO A 378 5.35 -2.28 35.43
CA PRO A 378 6.77 -2.16 35.09
C PRO A 378 7.35 -3.52 34.69
N ILE A 379 7.99 -3.56 33.52
CA ILE A 379 8.66 -4.74 32.96
C ILE A 379 10.16 -4.45 32.82
N PRO A 380 11.03 -5.20 33.52
CA PRO A 380 12.47 -5.13 33.29
C PRO A 380 12.83 -5.61 31.88
N CYS A 381 13.60 -4.80 31.14
CA CYS A 381 13.97 -5.04 29.75
C CYS A 381 15.43 -5.49 29.60
N PRO A 382 15.81 -6.15 28.48
CA PRO A 382 17.17 -6.67 28.26
C PRO A 382 18.31 -5.63 28.26
N ASP A 383 17.96 -4.36 28.01
CA ASP A 383 18.89 -3.22 28.03
C ASP A 383 19.07 -2.61 29.43
N GLY A 384 18.42 -3.19 30.45
CA GLY A 384 18.51 -2.73 31.84
C GLY A 384 17.51 -1.64 32.21
N MET A 385 16.71 -1.15 31.25
CA MET A 385 15.62 -0.22 31.54
C MET A 385 14.40 -0.95 32.08
N VAL A 386 13.55 -0.22 32.81
CA VAL A 386 12.25 -0.72 33.25
C VAL A 386 11.18 0.11 32.54
N ARG A 387 10.36 -0.55 31.73
CA ARG A 387 9.35 0.13 30.90
C ARG A 387 7.95 -0.33 31.30
N PRO A 388 6.94 0.55 31.27
CA PRO A 388 5.56 0.09 31.34
C PRO A 388 5.24 -0.72 30.08
N VAL A 389 4.37 -1.73 30.21
CA VAL A 389 3.93 -2.60 29.10
C VAL A 389 3.53 -1.81 27.86
N ILE A 390 2.73 -0.76 28.02
CA ILE A 390 2.23 0.04 26.90
C ILE A 390 3.37 0.72 26.13
N LEU A 391 4.42 1.18 26.79
CA LEU A 391 5.56 1.79 26.11
C LEU A 391 6.30 0.76 25.25
N ILE A 392 6.46 -0.48 25.74
CA ILE A 392 7.10 -1.57 24.98
C ILE A 392 6.27 -1.89 23.71
N LEU A 393 4.95 -1.96 23.84
CA LEU A 393 4.05 -2.20 22.70
C LEU A 393 4.15 -1.08 21.66
N LEU A 394 4.13 0.17 22.11
CA LEU A 394 4.21 1.34 21.22
C LEU A 394 5.58 1.46 20.54
N GLU A 395 6.67 1.14 21.24
CA GLU A 395 8.00 1.08 20.65
C GLU A 395 8.09 0.01 19.55
N GLU A 396 7.50 -1.18 19.77
CA GLU A 396 7.43 -2.22 18.74
C GLU A 396 6.66 -1.75 17.49
N LEU A 397 5.53 -1.05 17.69
CA LEU A 397 4.73 -0.48 16.59
C LEU A 397 5.50 0.56 15.79
N VAL A 398 6.15 1.52 16.47
CA VAL A 398 6.95 2.56 15.80
C VAL A 398 8.13 1.97 15.06
N GLN A 399 8.84 1.00 15.65
CA GLN A 399 9.92 0.26 14.97
C GLN A 399 9.43 -0.53 13.75
N SER A 400 8.15 -0.91 13.72
CA SER A 400 7.53 -1.63 12.61
C SER A 400 6.94 -0.71 11.54
N GLY A 401 7.16 0.61 11.65
CA GLY A 401 6.70 1.59 10.65
C GLY A 401 5.25 2.04 10.80
N ILE A 402 4.62 1.82 11.95
CA ILE A 402 3.25 2.28 12.21
C ILE A 402 3.23 3.80 12.45
N GLU A 403 2.32 4.48 11.74
CA GLU A 403 2.20 5.93 11.70
C GLU A 403 1.18 6.44 12.72
N GLU A 404 0.05 5.74 12.85
CA GLU A 404 -1.07 6.13 13.71
C GLU A 404 -1.47 4.98 14.62
N ILE A 405 -1.65 5.26 15.91
CA ILE A 405 -1.96 4.24 16.91
C ILE A 405 -3.20 4.65 17.69
N CYS A 406 -4.24 3.81 17.67
CA CYS A 406 -5.47 4.02 18.42
C CYS A 406 -5.48 3.18 19.70
N LEU A 407 -5.61 3.86 20.85
CA LEU A 407 -5.86 3.23 22.14
C LEU A 407 -7.36 3.24 22.42
N VAL A 408 -7.94 2.05 22.64
CA VAL A 408 -9.36 1.93 23.04
C VAL A 408 -9.44 1.89 24.56
N LEU A 409 -9.98 2.96 25.15
CA LEU A 409 -10.08 3.19 26.58
C LEU A 409 -11.49 2.92 27.10
N GLY A 410 -11.64 2.72 28.41
CA GLY A 410 -12.95 2.55 29.04
C GLY A 410 -13.67 3.87 29.33
N SER A 411 -12.93 4.97 29.49
CA SER A 411 -13.50 6.29 29.77
C SER A 411 -12.50 7.41 29.47
N GLU A 412 -12.97 8.65 29.54
CA GLU A 412 -12.12 9.84 29.38
C GLU A 412 -11.18 10.04 30.57
N GLU A 413 -11.56 9.63 31.79
CA GLU A 413 -10.68 9.70 32.96
C GLU A 413 -9.46 8.80 32.80
N GLU A 414 -9.61 7.63 32.15
CA GLU A 414 -8.48 6.75 31.85
C GLU A 414 -7.48 7.41 30.90
N ARG A 415 -7.93 8.30 30.00
CA ARG A 415 -7.07 9.01 29.04
C ARG A 415 -6.03 9.88 29.74
N GLN A 416 -6.39 10.47 30.88
CA GLN A 416 -5.50 11.38 31.60
C GLN A 416 -4.14 10.73 31.92
N LEU A 417 -4.13 9.43 32.25
CA LEU A 417 -2.90 8.68 32.51
C LEU A 417 -1.96 8.61 31.29
N TYR A 418 -2.53 8.43 30.09
CA TYR A 418 -1.74 8.38 28.85
C TYR A 418 -1.26 9.77 28.46
N THR A 419 -2.10 10.79 28.59
CA THR A 419 -1.71 12.19 28.37
C THR A 419 -0.57 12.59 29.31
N ASP A 420 -0.63 12.22 30.59
CA ASP A 420 0.42 12.52 31.56
C ASP A 420 1.75 11.86 31.23
N PHE A 421 1.74 10.66 30.64
CA PHE A 421 2.96 9.91 30.34
C PHE A 421 3.54 10.23 28.95
N PHE A 422 2.70 10.39 27.92
CA PHE A 422 3.14 10.48 26.52
C PHE A 422 3.07 11.89 25.93
N GLU A 423 2.31 12.81 26.53
CA GLU A 423 2.05 14.13 25.95
C GLU A 423 2.60 15.27 26.82
N ARG A 424 2.82 15.03 28.12
CA ARG A 424 3.35 16.04 29.04
C ARG A 424 4.85 15.82 29.28
N PRO A 425 5.72 16.78 28.92
CA PRO A 425 7.14 16.66 29.21
C PRO A 425 7.42 16.69 30.71
N LEU A 426 8.48 16.02 31.13
CA LEU A 426 9.02 16.17 32.48
C LEU A 426 9.34 17.64 32.81
N THR A 427 9.23 17.99 34.10
CA THR A 427 9.68 19.30 34.59
C THR A 427 11.19 19.44 34.39
N GLN A 428 11.69 20.68 34.21
CA GLN A 428 13.13 20.92 34.07
C GLN A 428 13.93 20.38 35.25
N GLU A 429 13.37 20.42 36.47
CA GLU A 429 14.00 19.84 37.65
C GLU A 429 14.21 18.33 37.50
N HIS A 430 13.19 17.59 37.06
CA HIS A 430 13.29 16.14 36.86
C HIS A 430 14.20 15.80 35.67
N LEU A 431 14.08 16.53 34.56
CA LEU A 431 14.90 16.31 33.37
C LEU A 431 16.40 16.51 33.67
N SER A 432 16.75 17.50 34.52
CA SER A 432 18.14 17.76 34.92
C SER A 432 18.77 16.64 35.76
N LYS A 433 17.96 15.78 36.39
CA LYS A 433 18.41 14.61 37.15
C LYS A 433 18.68 13.39 36.26
N LEU A 434 18.27 13.44 34.99
CA LEU A 434 18.50 12.38 34.02
C LEU A 434 19.84 12.58 33.29
N ASN A 435 20.50 11.48 32.95
CA ASN A 435 21.66 11.52 32.05
C ASN A 435 21.22 11.85 30.60
N ALA A 436 22.17 12.14 29.72
CA ALA A 436 21.87 12.55 28.34
C ALA A 436 21.05 11.50 27.56
N GLU A 437 21.34 10.22 27.76
CA GLU A 437 20.62 9.10 27.11
C GLU A 437 19.14 9.07 27.53
N CYS A 438 18.86 9.23 28.82
CA CYS A 438 17.50 9.29 29.35
C CYS A 438 16.76 10.58 28.93
N GLN A 439 17.47 11.70 28.78
CA GLN A 439 16.87 12.93 28.23
C GLN A 439 16.48 12.77 26.75
N GLU A 440 17.30 12.08 25.95
CA GLU A 440 16.94 11.73 24.58
C GLU A 440 15.76 10.75 24.54
N TYR A 441 15.76 9.77 25.45
CA TYR A 441 14.68 8.79 25.57
C TYR A 441 13.34 9.45 25.93
N GLU A 442 13.34 10.45 26.82
CA GLU A 442 12.16 11.29 27.11
C GLU A 442 11.59 11.93 25.83
N ASN A 443 12.44 12.49 24.97
CA ASN A 443 11.99 13.05 23.70
C ASN A 443 11.34 12.00 22.78
N ARG A 444 11.83 10.75 22.82
CA ARG A 444 11.24 9.63 22.07
C ARG A 444 9.86 9.25 22.61
N ILE A 445 9.67 9.25 23.93
CA ILE A 445 8.35 9.02 24.56
C ILE A 445 7.34 10.07 24.06
N LEU A 446 7.73 11.35 24.05
CA LEU A 446 6.87 12.43 23.56
C LEU A 446 6.60 12.33 22.04
N ASP A 447 7.56 11.85 21.25
CA ASP A 447 7.35 11.61 19.82
C ASP A 447 6.34 10.49 19.55
N ILE A 448 6.40 9.41 20.33
CA ILE A 448 5.38 8.35 20.30
C ILE A 448 4.00 8.94 20.61
N GLY A 449 3.89 9.83 21.60
CA GLY A 449 2.64 10.49 21.97
C GLY A 449 1.91 11.19 20.82
N LYS A 450 2.64 11.78 19.86
CA LYS A 450 2.06 12.48 18.69
C LYS A 450 1.27 11.54 17.77
N ARG A 451 1.59 10.23 17.81
CA ARG A 451 0.96 9.18 16.99
C ARG A 451 -0.32 8.63 17.63
N LEU A 452 -0.56 8.93 18.91
CA LEU A 452 -1.68 8.38 19.66
C LEU A 452 -3.00 9.04 19.27
N ARG A 453 -4.04 8.21 19.17
CA ARG A 453 -5.45 8.56 19.03
C ARG A 453 -6.23 7.77 20.07
N TYR A 454 -7.31 8.34 20.56
CA TYR A 454 -8.09 7.73 21.64
C TYR A 454 -9.53 7.51 21.20
N VAL A 455 -10.04 6.33 21.51
CA VAL A 455 -11.43 5.92 21.27
C VAL A 455 -11.95 5.31 22.56
N TYR A 456 -13.25 5.41 22.80
CA TYR A 456 -13.84 4.99 24.07
C TYR A 456 -14.84 3.85 23.88
N GLN A 457 -14.69 2.80 24.68
CA GLN A 457 -15.69 1.77 24.87
C GLN A 457 -16.48 2.05 26.15
N THR A 458 -17.50 2.90 26.03
CA THR A 458 -18.39 3.24 27.16
C THR A 458 -19.23 2.04 27.60
N GLU A 459 -19.74 1.25 26.64
CA GLU A 459 -20.49 0.02 26.90
C GLU A 459 -19.59 -1.21 26.75
N LYS A 460 -19.34 -1.93 27.85
CA LYS A 460 -18.43 -3.09 27.89
C LYS A 460 -19.08 -4.37 27.35
N ARG A 461 -19.51 -4.35 26.08
CA ARG A 461 -20.20 -5.45 25.37
C ARG A 461 -19.24 -6.49 24.76
N GLY A 462 -18.09 -6.73 25.38
CA GLY A 462 -17.10 -7.72 24.89
C GLY A 462 -15.95 -7.13 24.06
N PHE A 463 -15.02 -8.00 23.67
CA PHE A 463 -13.76 -7.61 23.01
C PHE A 463 -13.94 -7.21 21.54
N GLY A 464 -14.83 -7.89 20.80
CA GLY A 464 -15.19 -7.51 19.44
C GLY A 464 -15.81 -6.12 19.39
N HIS A 465 -16.66 -5.77 20.36
CA HIS A 465 -17.20 -4.42 20.51
C HIS A 465 -16.08 -3.38 20.74
N ALA A 466 -15.10 -3.68 21.59
CA ALA A 466 -13.98 -2.77 21.84
C ALA A 466 -13.18 -2.48 20.56
N VAL A 467 -12.91 -3.51 19.75
CA VAL A 467 -12.24 -3.34 18.46
C VAL A 467 -13.11 -2.52 17.49
N TYR A 468 -14.43 -2.79 17.45
CA TYR A 468 -15.35 -2.06 16.58
C TYR A 468 -15.44 -0.56 16.86
N GLN A 469 -15.28 -0.13 18.11
CA GLN A 469 -15.25 1.30 18.45
C GLN A 469 -14.20 2.07 17.64
N ALA A 470 -13.12 1.41 17.21
CA ALA A 470 -12.07 1.99 16.39
C ALA A 470 -12.33 1.89 14.87
N ALA A 471 -13.54 1.48 14.42
CA ALA A 471 -13.86 1.32 12.99
C ALA A 471 -13.66 2.61 12.18
N HIS A 472 -14.08 3.77 12.72
CA HIS A 472 -13.85 5.06 12.07
C HIS A 472 -12.35 5.41 11.97
N PHE A 473 -11.57 5.07 13.00
CA PHE A 473 -10.11 5.25 12.96
C PHE A 473 -9.46 4.35 11.91
N ALA A 474 -9.87 3.09 11.82
CA ALA A 474 -9.43 2.16 10.79
C ALA A 474 -9.70 2.72 9.39
N GLY A 475 -10.90 3.28 9.17
CA GLY A 475 -11.20 4.08 7.98
C GLY A 475 -11.18 3.27 6.68
N ASN A 476 -11.69 2.03 6.72
CA ASN A 476 -11.68 1.08 5.59
C ASN A 476 -10.27 0.71 5.09
N GLU A 477 -9.25 0.84 5.94
CA GLU A 477 -7.88 0.36 5.71
C GLU A 477 -7.57 -0.88 6.58
N PRO A 478 -6.62 -1.74 6.19
CA PRO A 478 -6.15 -2.81 7.07
C PRO A 478 -5.39 -2.24 8.27
N VAL A 479 -5.59 -2.84 9.45
CA VAL A 479 -5.02 -2.36 10.70
C VAL A 479 -4.38 -3.48 11.51
N LEU A 480 -3.26 -3.18 12.17
CA LEU A 480 -2.61 -4.08 13.10
C LEU A 480 -3.30 -3.98 14.48
N LEU A 481 -3.92 -5.06 14.95
CA LEU A 481 -4.42 -5.17 16.32
C LEU A 481 -3.36 -5.84 17.19
N MET A 482 -2.99 -5.20 18.31
CA MET A 482 -2.18 -5.80 19.37
C MET A 482 -2.97 -5.88 20.68
N LEU A 483 -2.80 -6.97 21.43
CA LEU A 483 -3.40 -7.10 22.76
C LEU A 483 -2.60 -6.29 23.80
N GLY A 484 -3.28 -5.45 24.58
CA GLY A 484 -2.63 -4.59 25.59
C GLY A 484 -2.00 -5.33 26.78
N ASP A 485 -2.12 -6.66 26.87
CA ASP A 485 -1.55 -7.50 27.93
C ASP A 485 -0.67 -8.64 27.42
N THR A 486 -0.30 -8.61 26.14
CA THR A 486 0.59 -9.60 25.54
C THR A 486 1.79 -8.88 24.94
N LEU A 487 2.98 -9.13 25.48
CA LEU A 487 4.24 -8.65 24.89
C LEU A 487 4.81 -9.70 23.95
N SER A 488 5.55 -9.21 22.97
CA SER A 488 6.28 -10.01 22.01
C SER A 488 7.75 -9.65 22.05
N ARG A 489 8.61 -10.66 21.88
CA ARG A 489 10.05 -10.45 21.74
C ARG A 489 10.55 -11.21 20.53
N SER A 490 11.05 -10.50 19.54
CA SER A 490 11.57 -11.13 18.33
C SER A 490 12.82 -11.95 18.62
N THR A 491 12.95 -13.09 17.96
CA THR A 491 14.17 -13.90 17.89
C THR A 491 14.83 -13.74 16.52
N SER A 492 14.65 -12.57 15.90
CA SER A 492 15.21 -12.23 14.60
C SER A 492 15.54 -10.74 14.57
N ASN A 493 16.17 -10.27 13.49
CA ASN A 493 16.49 -8.87 13.30
C ASN A 493 15.29 -7.97 12.96
N LYS A 494 14.06 -8.51 12.93
CA LYS A 494 12.83 -7.75 12.65
C LYS A 494 11.84 -7.85 13.82
N PRO A 495 11.18 -6.75 14.24
CA PRO A 495 10.09 -6.82 15.21
C PRO A 495 8.98 -7.82 14.80
N CYS A 496 8.25 -8.38 15.76
CA CYS A 496 7.19 -9.36 15.46
C CYS A 496 6.07 -8.71 14.64
N ALA A 497 5.66 -7.49 15.00
CA ALA A 497 4.68 -6.71 14.25
C ALA A 497 5.10 -6.53 12.78
N LEU A 498 6.36 -6.14 12.51
CA LEU A 498 6.87 -6.02 11.14
C LEU A 498 6.81 -7.34 10.35
N GLN A 499 7.16 -8.47 10.99
CA GLN A 499 7.05 -9.78 10.32
C GLN A 499 5.60 -10.09 9.91
N LEU A 500 4.61 -9.68 10.72
CA LEU A 500 3.20 -9.86 10.41
C LEU A 500 2.76 -8.93 9.27
N ILE A 501 3.20 -7.67 9.27
CA ILE A 501 2.92 -6.69 8.22
C ILE A 501 3.45 -7.20 6.86
N GLU A 502 4.69 -7.69 6.82
CA GLU A 502 5.28 -8.28 5.61
C GLU A 502 4.51 -9.52 5.13
N ALA A 503 3.96 -10.32 6.05
CA ALA A 503 3.08 -11.43 5.68
C ALA A 503 1.77 -10.92 5.05
N TYR A 504 1.15 -9.89 5.63
CA TYR A 504 -0.08 -9.32 5.08
C TYR A 504 0.14 -8.76 3.69
N GLU A 505 1.24 -8.06 3.48
CA GLU A 505 1.62 -7.53 2.19
C GLU A 505 1.72 -8.59 1.08
N ARG A 506 2.10 -9.82 1.45
CA ARG A 506 2.19 -10.94 0.50
C ARG A 506 0.82 -11.54 0.16
N TYR A 507 -0.08 -11.68 1.14
CA TYR A 507 -1.33 -12.43 0.98
C TYR A 507 -2.57 -11.54 0.82
N ASN A 508 -2.49 -10.29 1.26
CA ASN A 508 -3.56 -9.29 1.28
C ASN A 508 -4.90 -9.87 1.81
N ARG A 509 -4.81 -10.56 2.95
CA ARG A 509 -5.93 -11.24 3.63
C ARG A 509 -5.82 -11.04 5.14
N LEU A 510 -6.90 -11.33 5.87
CA LEU A 510 -6.87 -11.41 7.32
C LEU A 510 -5.71 -12.33 7.79
N ILE A 511 -4.79 -11.79 8.60
CA ILE A 511 -3.63 -12.53 9.11
C ILE A 511 -3.65 -12.56 10.65
N LEU A 512 -3.38 -13.73 11.23
CA LEU A 512 -3.19 -13.89 12.67
C LEU A 512 -1.79 -14.43 12.95
N GLY A 513 -1.11 -13.85 13.94
CA GLY A 513 0.12 -14.44 14.47
C GLY A 513 -0.19 -15.77 15.16
N LEU A 514 0.61 -16.81 14.93
CA LEU A 514 0.46 -18.14 15.53
C LEU A 514 1.50 -18.42 16.62
N TYR A 515 1.07 -19.09 17.68
CA TYR A 515 1.93 -19.67 18.71
C TYR A 515 1.48 -21.10 19.05
N PRO A 516 2.39 -22.09 19.14
CA PRO A 516 2.02 -23.45 19.53
C PRO A 516 1.70 -23.52 21.03
N VAL A 517 0.65 -24.25 21.40
CA VAL A 517 0.25 -24.46 22.80
C VAL A 517 -0.04 -25.94 23.11
N PRO A 518 0.17 -26.39 24.36
CA PRO A 518 -0.23 -27.72 24.76
C PRO A 518 -1.75 -27.84 24.85
N VAL A 519 -2.27 -29.04 24.58
CA VAL A 519 -3.71 -29.36 24.61
C VAL A 519 -4.38 -28.99 25.94
N SER A 520 -3.64 -29.08 27.06
CA SER A 520 -4.13 -28.74 28.40
C SER A 520 -4.49 -27.25 28.58
N THR A 521 -4.09 -26.38 27.65
CA THR A 521 -4.29 -24.93 27.75
C THR A 521 -5.21 -24.38 26.66
N VAL A 522 -5.73 -25.22 25.77
CA VAL A 522 -6.54 -24.79 24.61
C VAL A 522 -7.83 -24.06 25.02
N SER A 523 -8.39 -24.37 26.18
CA SER A 523 -9.59 -23.71 26.72
C SER A 523 -9.37 -22.25 27.13
N HIS A 524 -8.13 -21.74 27.07
CA HIS A 524 -7.81 -20.36 27.38
C HIS A 524 -7.71 -19.45 26.15
N PHE A 525 -7.62 -20.03 24.94
CA PHE A 525 -7.28 -19.30 23.72
C PHE A 525 -8.21 -19.64 22.56
N GLY A 526 -8.23 -18.77 21.55
CA GLY A 526 -8.71 -19.15 20.22
C GLY A 526 -7.71 -20.09 19.56
N ILE A 527 -8.19 -21.24 19.07
CA ILE A 527 -7.38 -22.30 18.46
C ILE A 527 -7.71 -22.41 16.97
N MET A 528 -6.65 -22.43 16.16
CA MET A 528 -6.71 -22.54 14.70
C MET A 528 -6.30 -23.93 14.23
N SER A 529 -6.96 -24.36 13.16
CA SER A 529 -6.61 -25.55 12.39
C SER A 529 -6.54 -25.21 10.91
N GLY A 530 -5.62 -25.84 10.18
CA GLY A 530 -5.36 -25.52 8.79
C GLY A 530 -4.28 -26.40 8.18
N VAL A 531 -3.80 -26.00 7.01
CA VAL A 531 -2.73 -26.68 6.27
C VAL A 531 -1.55 -25.73 6.09
N TRP A 532 -0.35 -26.21 6.41
CA TRP A 532 0.89 -25.48 6.16
C TRP A 532 1.16 -25.38 4.66
N GLU A 533 1.41 -24.17 4.16
CA GLU A 533 1.81 -23.91 2.77
C GLU A 533 3.28 -24.27 2.53
N ASP A 534 4.13 -23.95 3.50
CA ASP A 534 5.58 -24.06 3.37
C ASP A 534 6.15 -25.17 4.24
N LYS A 535 7.33 -25.66 3.84
CA LYS A 535 8.09 -26.67 4.58
C LYS A 535 8.64 -26.14 5.90
N ASP A 536 8.60 -24.84 6.14
CA ASP A 536 9.09 -24.18 7.35
C ASP A 536 8.02 -24.01 8.43
N GLU A 537 6.77 -24.39 8.12
CA GLU A 537 5.58 -24.18 8.94
C GLU A 537 5.46 -22.72 9.40
N ARG A 538 5.73 -21.80 8.49
CA ARG A 538 5.57 -20.36 8.74
C ARG A 538 4.18 -19.88 8.39
N ILE A 539 3.57 -20.45 7.35
CA ILE A 539 2.33 -19.95 6.75
C ILE A 539 1.31 -21.08 6.72
N MET A 540 0.17 -20.85 7.37
CA MET A 540 -0.96 -21.77 7.44
C MET A 540 -2.19 -21.17 6.75
N HIS A 541 -2.80 -21.91 5.83
CA HIS A 541 -4.15 -21.62 5.35
C HIS A 541 -5.15 -22.13 6.39
N VAL A 542 -5.84 -21.21 7.06
CA VAL A 542 -6.71 -21.55 8.20
C VAL A 542 -8.07 -22.04 7.69
N HIS A 543 -8.48 -23.21 8.16
CA HIS A 543 -9.75 -23.87 7.83
C HIS A 543 -10.78 -23.81 8.96
N ALA A 544 -10.32 -23.63 10.20
CA ALA A 544 -11.20 -23.45 11.34
C ALA A 544 -10.52 -22.58 12.40
N PHE A 545 -11.28 -21.66 12.99
CA PHE A 545 -10.87 -20.90 14.17
C PHE A 545 -11.97 -20.94 15.22
N VAL A 546 -11.63 -21.41 16.43
CA VAL A 546 -12.61 -21.67 17.50
C VAL A 546 -12.14 -21.04 18.80
N GLU A 547 -13.00 -20.23 19.42
CA GLU A 547 -12.72 -19.60 20.71
C GLU A 547 -12.81 -20.61 21.86
N LYS A 548 -11.75 -20.72 22.66
CA LYS A 548 -11.70 -21.45 23.93
C LYS A 548 -12.38 -22.84 23.87
N PRO A 549 -12.00 -23.70 22.91
CA PRO A 549 -12.61 -25.01 22.76
C PRO A 549 -12.35 -25.88 24.00
N LYS A 550 -13.25 -26.85 24.24
CA LYS A 550 -12.96 -27.94 25.17
C LYS A 550 -11.79 -28.78 24.63
N ALA A 551 -10.94 -29.30 25.53
CA ALA A 551 -9.78 -30.10 25.16
C ALA A 551 -10.15 -31.28 24.24
N SER A 552 -11.21 -32.03 24.57
CA SER A 552 -11.68 -33.15 23.75
C SER A 552 -12.10 -32.74 22.33
N TYR A 553 -12.74 -31.58 22.19
CA TYR A 553 -13.12 -31.05 20.87
C TYR A 553 -11.89 -30.65 20.05
N ALA A 554 -10.89 -30.03 20.69
CA ALA A 554 -9.64 -29.69 20.03
C ALA A 554 -8.89 -30.96 19.57
N GLU A 555 -8.81 -31.98 20.43
CA GLU A 555 -8.21 -33.27 20.14
C GLU A 555 -8.86 -34.02 18.99
N GLU A 556 -10.14 -33.81 18.74
CA GLU A 556 -10.84 -34.44 17.63
C GLU A 556 -10.68 -33.61 16.34
N PHE A 557 -10.88 -32.29 16.40
CA PHE A 557 -11.10 -31.48 15.19
C PHE A 557 -10.05 -30.40 14.88
N LEU A 558 -9.22 -29.99 15.85
CA LEU A 558 -8.42 -28.75 15.70
C LEU A 558 -6.90 -28.94 15.63
N GLY A 559 -6.37 -30.10 16.02
CA GLY A 559 -4.92 -30.25 15.99
C GLY A 559 -4.37 -30.40 14.56
N VAL A 560 -3.22 -29.78 14.34
CA VAL A 560 -2.49 -29.70 13.08
C VAL A 560 -1.28 -30.64 13.15
N LYS A 561 -0.90 -31.26 12.04
CA LYS A 561 0.32 -32.08 12.00
C LYS A 561 1.54 -31.18 11.80
N ASN A 562 2.54 -31.36 12.64
CA ASN A 562 3.85 -30.74 12.44
C ASN A 562 4.75 -31.61 11.53
N LYS A 563 5.97 -31.16 11.23
CA LYS A 563 6.93 -31.86 10.34
C LYS A 563 7.33 -33.23 10.86
N GLN A 564 7.22 -33.46 12.16
CA GLN A 564 7.53 -34.73 12.82
C GLN A 564 6.34 -35.70 12.75
N GLY A 565 5.18 -35.24 12.27
CA GLY A 565 3.94 -36.00 12.20
C GLY A 565 3.12 -35.95 13.48
N ASP A 566 3.59 -35.25 14.50
CA ASP A 566 2.91 -35.08 15.78
C ASP A 566 1.80 -34.04 15.69
N LYS A 567 0.78 -34.22 16.54
CA LYS A 567 -0.35 -33.30 16.62
C LYS A 567 -0.01 -32.12 17.52
N GLU A 568 -0.08 -30.91 16.97
CA GLU A 568 0.11 -29.65 17.69
C GLU A 568 -1.16 -28.78 17.62
N TYR A 569 -1.28 -27.82 18.52
CA TYR A 569 -2.40 -26.88 18.56
C TYR A 569 -1.86 -25.46 18.43
N CYS A 570 -2.42 -24.69 17.50
CA CYS A 570 -1.97 -23.34 17.21
C CYS A 570 -2.94 -22.32 17.82
N SER A 571 -2.49 -21.52 18.78
CA SER A 571 -3.24 -20.39 19.33
C SER A 571 -2.85 -19.08 18.67
N VAL A 572 -3.64 -18.04 18.92
CA VAL A 572 -3.27 -16.68 18.52
C VAL A 572 -2.07 -16.18 19.35
N PHE A 573 -1.11 -15.53 18.69
CA PHE A 573 0.09 -14.93 19.29
C PHE A 573 -0.21 -13.61 20.01
N GLY A 574 -1.36 -12.98 19.74
CA GLY A 574 -1.75 -11.67 20.29
C GLY A 574 -1.52 -10.49 19.33
N GLN A 575 -1.18 -10.78 18.08
CA GLN A 575 -1.08 -9.81 16.99
C GLN A 575 -1.94 -10.27 15.80
N TYR A 576 -2.68 -9.35 15.20
CA TYR A 576 -3.63 -9.62 14.11
C TYR A 576 -3.53 -8.50 13.10
N ILE A 577 -3.66 -8.79 11.81
CA ILE A 577 -3.93 -7.76 10.80
C ILE A 577 -5.37 -7.93 10.36
N LEU A 578 -6.20 -6.98 10.80
CA LEU A 578 -7.63 -6.95 10.53
C LEU A 578 -7.88 -6.24 9.20
N THR A 579 -8.78 -6.79 8.40
CA THR A 579 -9.23 -6.19 7.14
C THR A 579 -10.56 -5.47 7.33
N PRO A 580 -10.98 -4.61 6.38
CA PRO A 580 -12.25 -3.92 6.48
C PRO A 580 -13.47 -4.83 6.63
N GLU A 581 -13.42 -6.04 6.06
CA GLU A 581 -14.48 -7.05 6.19
C GLU A 581 -14.69 -7.49 7.65
N VAL A 582 -13.65 -7.42 8.49
CA VAL A 582 -13.78 -7.71 9.93
C VAL A 582 -14.63 -6.65 10.62
N PHE A 583 -14.39 -5.36 10.32
CA PHE A 583 -15.19 -4.28 10.88
C PHE A 583 -16.64 -4.33 10.40
N ALA A 584 -16.86 -4.62 9.11
CA ALA A 584 -18.21 -4.82 8.57
C ALA A 584 -18.92 -6.02 9.21
N GLN A 585 -18.20 -7.09 9.53
CA GLN A 585 -18.77 -8.22 10.25
C GLN A 585 -19.13 -7.86 11.70
N LEU A 586 -18.24 -7.16 12.40
CA LEU A 586 -18.50 -6.71 13.78
C LEU A 586 -19.72 -5.78 13.84
N GLU A 587 -19.88 -4.88 12.87
CA GLU A 587 -21.08 -4.04 12.75
C GLU A 587 -22.35 -4.88 12.63
N ALA A 588 -22.34 -5.90 11.77
CA ALA A 588 -23.47 -6.81 11.59
C ALA A 588 -23.77 -7.62 12.86
N ASP A 589 -22.74 -8.11 13.55
CA ASP A 589 -22.88 -8.87 14.80
C ASP A 589 -23.49 -8.00 15.92
N ILE A 590 -23.09 -6.73 16.01
CA ILE A 590 -23.65 -5.74 16.95
C ILE A 590 -25.12 -5.47 16.62
N ALA A 591 -25.42 -5.16 15.36
CA ALA A 591 -26.79 -4.88 14.92
C ALA A 591 -27.74 -6.06 15.17
N ALA A 592 -27.26 -7.29 14.97
CA ALA A 592 -28.02 -8.50 15.27
C ALA A 592 -28.29 -8.66 16.77
N ALA A 593 -27.29 -8.43 17.62
CA ALA A 593 -27.47 -8.49 19.07
C ALA A 593 -28.45 -7.41 19.57
N ASP A 594 -28.39 -6.19 18.99
CA ASP A 594 -29.31 -5.10 19.32
C ASP A 594 -30.76 -5.43 18.93
N ALA A 595 -30.97 -6.06 17.76
CA ALA A 595 -32.27 -6.48 17.29
C ALA A 595 -32.90 -7.61 18.15
N GLU A 596 -32.06 -8.49 18.72
CA GLU A 596 -32.48 -9.54 19.65
C GLU A 596 -32.85 -8.99 21.05
N GLY A 597 -32.51 -7.73 21.34
CA GLY A 597 -32.75 -7.09 22.63
C GLY A 597 -31.88 -7.62 23.78
N ASP A 598 -30.91 -8.50 23.48
CA ASP A 598 -30.00 -9.07 24.45
C ASP A 598 -28.73 -8.21 24.58
N MET A 599 -28.85 -7.15 25.39
CA MET A 599 -27.72 -6.28 25.73
C MET A 599 -26.64 -6.96 26.59
N THR A 600 -26.85 -8.22 27.01
CA THR A 600 -25.89 -8.99 27.81
C THR A 600 -25.00 -9.90 26.98
N LYS A 601 -25.35 -10.11 25.70
CA LYS A 601 -24.55 -10.90 24.76
C LYS A 601 -23.21 -10.21 24.49
N GLU A 602 -22.11 -10.89 24.83
CA GLU A 602 -20.77 -10.41 24.52
C GLU A 602 -20.48 -10.54 23.02
N ILE A 603 -20.12 -9.43 22.39
CA ILE A 603 -19.64 -9.39 21.01
C ILE A 603 -18.17 -9.86 21.01
N GLY A 604 -17.96 -11.08 20.52
CA GLY A 604 -16.63 -11.70 20.43
C GLY A 604 -15.93 -11.38 19.12
N LEU A 605 -14.60 -11.23 19.17
CA LEU A 605 -13.80 -11.01 17.96
C LEU A 605 -13.65 -12.31 17.16
N THR A 606 -13.48 -13.44 17.84
CA THR A 606 -13.19 -14.74 17.19
C THR A 606 -14.30 -15.18 16.24
N GLU A 607 -15.56 -14.95 16.61
CA GLU A 607 -16.74 -15.22 15.80
C GLU A 607 -16.73 -14.40 14.51
N ALA A 608 -16.45 -13.10 14.60
CA ALA A 608 -16.33 -12.22 13.44
C ALA A 608 -15.19 -12.64 12.52
N LEU A 609 -14.03 -12.98 13.08
CA LEU A 609 -12.87 -13.46 12.33
C LEU A 609 -13.15 -14.78 11.60
N GLU A 610 -13.84 -15.73 12.24
CA GLU A 610 -14.26 -16.99 11.62
C GLU A 610 -15.28 -16.77 10.50
N ALA A 611 -16.22 -15.82 10.65
CA ALA A 611 -17.17 -15.46 9.61
C ALA A 611 -16.49 -14.79 8.39
N VAL A 612 -15.48 -13.94 8.61
CA VAL A 612 -14.65 -13.39 7.52
C VAL A 612 -13.83 -14.49 6.85
N ARG A 613 -13.20 -15.39 7.63
CA ARG A 613 -12.45 -16.53 7.10
C ARG A 613 -13.28 -17.35 6.12
N LYS A 614 -14.53 -17.68 6.47
CA LYS A 614 -15.43 -18.46 5.61
C LYS A 614 -15.72 -17.80 4.25
N ARG A 615 -15.64 -16.47 4.17
CA ARG A 615 -15.93 -15.69 2.94
C ARG A 615 -14.67 -15.39 2.13
N SER A 616 -13.61 -14.92 2.79
CA SER A 616 -12.43 -14.33 2.14
C SER A 616 -11.12 -15.06 2.46
N GLY A 617 -11.16 -16.07 3.33
CA GLY A 617 -9.99 -16.79 3.83
C GLY A 617 -9.28 -16.09 4.98
N MET A 618 -8.32 -16.79 5.59
CA MET A 618 -7.48 -16.31 6.69
C MET A 618 -6.13 -17.02 6.62
N ILE A 619 -5.07 -16.27 6.90
CA ILE A 619 -3.71 -16.80 6.99
C ILE A 619 -3.26 -16.79 8.45
N GLY A 620 -2.77 -17.93 8.92
CA GLY A 620 -2.03 -18.04 10.17
C GLY A 620 -0.53 -17.90 9.89
N PHE A 621 0.14 -16.98 10.57
CA PHE A 621 1.57 -16.72 10.40
C PHE A 621 2.35 -17.01 11.69
N ARG A 622 3.23 -18.02 11.67
CA ARG A 622 4.10 -18.34 12.80
C ARG A 622 5.23 -17.31 12.90
N LEU A 623 5.21 -16.50 13.95
CA LEU A 623 6.20 -15.44 14.17
C LEU A 623 7.53 -16.02 14.68
N LYS A 624 8.66 -15.42 14.28
CA LYS A 624 9.96 -15.69 14.92
C LYS A 624 10.08 -14.81 16.16
N GLY A 625 9.41 -15.24 17.22
CA GLY A 625 9.37 -14.50 18.47
C GLY A 625 8.81 -15.32 19.62
N LEU A 626 9.07 -14.81 20.82
CA LEU A 626 8.52 -15.30 22.08
C LEU A 626 7.31 -14.45 22.45
N ARG A 627 6.30 -15.10 23.04
CA ARG A 627 5.07 -14.47 23.52
C ARG A 627 5.09 -14.46 25.05
N TYR A 628 4.76 -13.32 25.63
CA TYR A 628 4.67 -13.13 27.07
C TYR A 628 3.29 -12.60 27.44
N ASP A 629 2.55 -13.39 28.22
CA ASP A 629 1.20 -13.07 28.68
C ASP A 629 1.27 -12.46 30.09
N MET A 630 0.49 -11.42 30.35
CA MET A 630 0.43 -10.77 31.66
C MET A 630 -0.99 -10.68 32.21
N GLY A 631 -1.92 -11.47 31.67
CA GLY A 631 -3.34 -11.44 32.03
C GLY A 631 -3.66 -12.05 33.40
N ASN A 632 -2.71 -12.68 34.08
CA ASN A 632 -2.86 -13.27 35.42
C ASN A 632 -1.55 -13.27 36.20
N GLN A 633 -1.63 -13.54 37.51
CA GLN A 633 -0.49 -13.47 38.43
C GLN A 633 0.69 -14.35 38.00
N GLY A 634 0.46 -15.62 37.64
CA GLY A 634 1.54 -16.54 37.26
C GLY A 634 2.22 -16.10 35.96
N ALA A 635 1.43 -15.68 34.98
CA ALA A 635 1.92 -15.20 33.70
C ALA A 635 2.75 -13.90 33.85
N LEU A 636 2.32 -12.99 34.72
CA LEU A 636 3.07 -11.77 35.07
C LEU A 636 4.43 -12.09 35.71
N ILE A 637 4.48 -13.03 36.66
CA ILE A 637 5.75 -13.46 37.31
C ILE A 637 6.72 -14.02 36.27
N ASN A 638 6.24 -14.89 35.38
CA ASN A 638 7.05 -15.46 34.31
C ASN A 638 7.56 -14.36 33.38
N THR A 639 6.69 -13.44 32.96
CA THR A 639 7.06 -12.33 32.09
C THR A 639 8.16 -11.45 32.70
N ILE A 640 8.00 -11.04 33.96
CA ILE A 640 9.02 -10.22 34.67
C ILE A 640 10.38 -10.95 34.73
N THR A 641 10.35 -12.27 34.93
CA THR A 641 11.55 -13.09 35.10
C THR A 641 12.26 -13.37 33.77
N GLU A 642 11.51 -13.61 32.69
CA GLU A 642 12.05 -14.08 31.42
C GLU A 642 12.28 -12.96 30.39
N PHE A 643 11.45 -11.90 30.39
CA PHE A 643 11.52 -10.84 29.38
C PHE A 643 12.84 -10.07 29.42
N SER A 644 13.46 -9.96 30.60
CA SER A 644 14.75 -9.28 30.82
C SER A 644 15.97 -10.13 30.43
N GLN A 645 15.81 -11.44 30.25
CA GLN A 645 16.93 -12.34 29.96
C GLN A 645 17.42 -12.13 28.53
N LYS A 646 18.73 -11.99 28.32
CA LYS A 646 19.31 -11.93 26.99
C LYS A 646 19.14 -13.26 26.26
N THR A 647 18.73 -13.20 25.00
CA THR A 647 18.57 -14.39 24.17
C THR A 647 19.95 -14.90 23.71
N ILE A 648 20.08 -16.18 23.36
CA ILE A 648 21.36 -16.81 22.96
C ILE A 648 22.05 -16.05 21.79
N GLU A 649 21.28 -15.40 20.91
CA GLU A 649 21.82 -14.57 19.81
C GLU A 649 22.43 -13.23 20.27
N ASP A 650 22.00 -12.66 21.40
CA ASP A 650 22.56 -11.40 21.94
C ASP A 650 23.99 -11.59 22.47
N ASN A 651 24.37 -12.82 22.82
CA ASN A 651 25.72 -13.16 23.27
C ASN A 651 26.74 -13.23 22.10
N GLY A 652 26.28 -13.27 20.84
CA GLY A 652 27.13 -13.31 19.66
C GLY A 652 27.67 -11.95 19.18
N LYS A 653 27.23 -10.84 19.79
CA LYS A 653 27.68 -9.47 19.46
C LYS A 653 28.68 -8.86 20.46
N LYS A 654 29.36 -9.70 21.25
CA LYS A 654 30.59 -9.31 21.95
C LYS A 654 31.77 -10.13 21.43
N ALA A 655 32.43 -9.60 20.41
CA ALA A 655 33.86 -9.73 20.18
C ALA A 655 34.41 -8.33 19.91
#